data_AF-A0A6H9L3U6-F1
#
_entry.id   AF-A0A6H9L3U6-F1
#
_cell.length_a   1.000
_cell.length_b   1.000
_cell.length_c   1.000
_cell.angle_alpha   90.00
_cell.angle_beta   90.00
_cell.angle_gamma   90.00
#
_symmetry.space_group_name_H-M   'P 1'
#
loop_
_entity.id
_entity.type
_entity.pdbx_description
1 polymer ?
#
loop_
_entity_poly.entity_id
_entity_poly.type
_entity_poly.pdbx_seq_one_letter_code
_entity_poly.pdbx_strand_id
1 'polypeptide(L)'
;MTTKQFKVKMMKARHTLLILSFLLLFNVNSYSQDFYDINTINTVEITFAESNWDYLLDNLFAAGDEERLLGSIVINGTSYDSVGVRYKGNSSYNANQVKNPLNIKLDYMVDNQEHEDYGTLKLANVYKDPSFVREVLSYEIARQYMPASRANYTKVYINGTYLGLYTSVQDVDKHFVSSHYNSRNNSFFKGELTNDSPQNVVKIWGYFGEDSASYTAYYELESDYGWADLINFLDILNNNPESIEAVLNVDRHLWMLAYDILFVNLDSPVNFAHNYYLYQDDAGRFNPIIWDLNENFGVFSMLLSGSPLSTYTMQRLDPFLNSTNSNFPIINKILSDPTYKKMYVAHMKTIMDDYFSTGLFRSRALEIQDIIATEVQNDPNKFYTYTNFTSNLDYSVGSGGGRPGQIPSVIGITELMDARVAYLSSLAEFQTLSPEISNIEKSPANPGTNTNVWITARATSAESVQLAYRSSLTAAFEKIAMADDGNNNDGSAGDGIYGVSMPTGTSGFQYYIYAENDDAVSFSPARAAYEFYTLAVSGDLVINEFMASNDLTAEDSQGEFDDWIEIYNNTDNDIALSGFYLSDDSDDLTQWAFPDTIISANGYLIVWADNDSGQVGLHANFKLSGSGETIYLVNSDTLIVDEVNFSEQTTDISTGRYPNGTGAFTQMDPTFSAENQSGVTSVASDDVASVPDGFTLNQNYPNPFNPSTTISFELASPSMTSLKIYNLMGQEVVTLIDEQLSAGTHQLLWNAQNLASGIYFYNLRSGSFSETKRMIFMK
;
A
#
# COMPACT_ATOMS: atom_id res chain seq x y z
N MET A 1 41.04 -1.73 -82.75
CA MET A 1 40.70 -0.60 -83.64
C MET A 1 39.79 0.36 -82.87
N THR A 2 40.17 1.64 -82.83
CA THR A 2 39.37 2.88 -82.61
C THR A 2 38.46 2.99 -81.36
N THR A 3 38.77 3.75 -80.30
CA THR A 3 38.60 5.23 -80.10
C THR A 3 37.24 5.76 -80.62
N LYS A 4 36.39 6.52 -79.91
CA LYS A 4 36.61 7.84 -79.25
C LYS A 4 35.22 8.36 -78.70
N GLN A 5 35.07 8.78 -77.43
CA GLN A 5 34.68 10.15 -76.93
C GLN A 5 33.54 10.04 -75.87
N PHE A 6 33.39 10.79 -74.74
CA PHE A 6 34.02 11.99 -74.19
C PHE A 6 33.68 12.19 -72.67
N LYS A 7 34.63 12.78 -71.91
CA LYS A 7 34.57 13.63 -70.68
C LYS A 7 33.99 13.10 -69.33
N VAL A 8 34.83 12.81 -68.30
CA VAL A 8 35.35 13.69 -67.19
C VAL A 8 34.28 13.85 -66.08
N LYS A 9 34.44 13.61 -64.77
CA LYS A 9 35.45 13.24 -63.73
C LYS A 9 34.54 12.96 -62.49
N MET A 10 34.79 12.17 -61.45
CA MET A 10 36.00 11.78 -60.71
C MET A 10 35.59 10.63 -59.77
N MET A 11 36.30 9.49 -59.83
CA MET A 11 37.03 8.84 -58.73
C MET A 11 36.23 8.39 -57.50
N LYS A 12 36.38 7.16 -56.98
CA LYS A 12 37.02 5.91 -57.40
C LYS A 12 36.68 4.95 -56.26
N ALA A 13 35.86 3.94 -56.54
CA ALA A 13 35.85 2.72 -55.74
C ALA A 13 37.21 2.02 -55.92
N ARG A 14 37.75 1.35 -54.89
CA ARG A 14 38.25 -0.03 -55.00
C ARG A 14 38.50 -0.68 -53.63
N HIS A 15 37.70 -1.73 -53.40
CA HIS A 15 38.03 -3.05 -52.85
C HIS A 15 38.59 -3.10 -51.42
N THR A 16 37.87 -3.79 -50.52
CA THR A 16 38.29 -5.09 -49.95
C THR A 16 37.10 -5.75 -49.25
N LEU A 17 37.01 -7.06 -49.41
CA LEU A 17 36.11 -8.02 -48.76
C LEU A 17 36.09 -7.80 -47.23
N LEU A 18 34.92 -7.64 -46.60
CA LEU A 18 34.76 -7.82 -45.16
C LEU A 18 33.48 -8.61 -44.89
N ILE A 19 33.65 -9.77 -44.29
CA ILE A 19 32.61 -10.59 -43.67
C ILE A 19 32.09 -9.76 -42.49
N LEU A 20 30.86 -9.25 -42.58
CA LEU A 20 30.20 -8.56 -41.48
C LEU A 20 29.50 -9.61 -40.62
N SER A 21 30.16 -10.01 -39.53
CA SER A 21 29.53 -10.70 -38.42
C SER A 21 28.50 -9.76 -37.80
N PHE A 22 27.21 -10.01 -38.03
CA PHE A 22 26.14 -9.30 -37.35
C PHE A 22 26.07 -9.86 -35.91
N LEU A 23 26.59 -9.09 -34.93
CA LEU A 23 26.25 -9.31 -33.53
C LEU A 23 24.75 -8.96 -33.38
N LEU A 24 23.92 -9.98 -33.25
CA LEU A 24 22.59 -9.83 -32.66
C LEU A 24 22.78 -9.50 -31.17
N LEU A 25 22.67 -8.22 -30.84
CA LEU A 25 22.34 -7.80 -29.49
C LEU A 25 20.88 -8.19 -29.26
N PHE A 26 20.66 -9.26 -28.52
CA PHE A 26 19.35 -9.53 -27.92
C PHE A 26 19.17 -8.50 -26.80
N ASN A 27 18.36 -7.46 -27.05
CA ASN A 27 17.74 -6.72 -25.96
C ASN A 27 16.68 -7.64 -25.37
N VAL A 28 17.01 -8.26 -24.25
CA VAL A 28 16.02 -8.89 -23.39
C VAL A 28 15.41 -7.73 -22.60
N ASN A 29 14.16 -7.37 -22.88
CA ASN A 29 13.39 -6.49 -22.01
C ASN A 29 13.19 -7.26 -20.70
N SER A 30 14.06 -6.99 -19.73
CA SER A 30 13.89 -7.44 -18.35
C SER A 30 12.79 -6.57 -17.76
N TYR A 31 11.63 -7.15 -17.41
CA TYR A 31 10.72 -6.46 -16.49
C TYR A 31 11.50 -6.19 -15.21
N SER A 32 11.56 -4.92 -14.78
CA SER A 32 12.20 -4.59 -13.50
C SER A 32 11.48 -5.36 -12.40
N GLN A 33 12.27 -5.99 -11.56
CA GLN A 33 11.80 -6.66 -10.37
C GLN A 33 11.52 -5.60 -9.31
N ASP A 34 10.32 -5.61 -8.73
CA ASP A 34 9.97 -4.76 -7.58
C ASP A 34 11.07 -4.86 -6.52
N PHE A 35 11.66 -3.72 -6.18
CA PHE A 35 12.79 -3.61 -5.29
C PHE A 35 12.51 -4.23 -3.93
N TYR A 36 11.26 -4.27 -3.45
CA TYR A 36 10.92 -4.93 -2.17
C TYR A 36 10.29 -6.32 -2.32
N ASP A 37 10.40 -6.98 -3.47
CA ASP A 37 10.00 -8.39 -3.61
C ASP A 37 10.86 -9.28 -2.69
N ILE A 38 10.20 -9.93 -1.72
CA ILE A 38 10.82 -10.83 -0.74
C ILE A 38 11.39 -12.08 -1.41
N ASN A 39 10.87 -12.47 -2.57
CA ASN A 39 11.28 -13.70 -3.25
C ASN A 39 12.64 -13.55 -3.95
N THR A 40 13.26 -12.38 -3.85
CA THR A 40 14.53 -12.07 -4.48
C THR A 40 15.46 -11.27 -3.61
N ILE A 41 16.73 -11.29 -4.00
CA ILE A 41 17.83 -10.67 -3.27
C ILE A 41 18.45 -9.61 -4.16
N ASN A 42 18.29 -8.36 -3.74
CA ASN A 42 18.88 -7.23 -4.44
C ASN A 42 20.40 -7.20 -4.31
N THR A 43 21.03 -6.43 -5.19
CA THR A 43 22.46 -6.11 -5.11
C THR A 43 22.62 -4.59 -5.06
N VAL A 44 23.34 -4.12 -4.03
CA VAL A 44 23.72 -2.72 -3.83
C VAL A 44 25.24 -2.63 -3.81
N GLU A 45 25.80 -1.88 -4.75
CA GLU A 45 27.24 -1.66 -4.87
C GLU A 45 27.56 -0.18 -4.67
N ILE A 46 28.18 0.15 -3.55
CA ILE A 46 28.56 1.51 -3.18
C ILE A 46 30.03 1.74 -3.55
N THR A 47 30.33 2.90 -4.12
CA THR A 47 31.69 3.33 -4.42
C THR A 47 31.96 4.68 -3.77
N PHE A 48 33.03 4.75 -2.98
CA PHE A 48 33.57 5.98 -2.40
C PHE A 48 34.90 6.32 -3.09
N ALA A 49 35.14 7.62 -3.29
CA ALA A 49 36.43 8.09 -3.82
C ALA A 49 37.55 7.94 -2.78
N GLU A 50 37.21 8.08 -1.50
CA GLU A 50 38.12 8.06 -0.37
C GLU A 50 38.44 6.61 0.04
N SER A 51 39.73 6.26 0.02
CA SER A 51 40.18 4.94 0.48
C SER A 51 39.97 4.70 1.98
N ASN A 52 39.77 5.76 2.76
CA ASN A 52 39.50 5.74 4.20
C ASN A 52 38.02 6.02 4.53
N TRP A 53 37.10 5.69 3.61
CA TRP A 53 35.65 5.89 3.76
C TRP A 53 35.10 5.40 5.11
N ASP A 54 35.54 4.24 5.59
CA ASP A 54 35.06 3.63 6.85
C ASP A 54 35.35 4.54 8.05
N TYR A 55 36.58 5.06 8.13
CA TYR A 55 36.97 6.04 9.15
C TYR A 55 36.20 7.36 9.04
N LEU A 56 35.84 7.78 7.82
CA LEU A 56 35.04 8.99 7.62
C LEU A 56 33.60 8.77 8.10
N LEU A 57 32.99 7.63 7.78
CA LEU A 57 31.66 7.26 8.27
C LEU A 57 31.63 7.14 9.80
N ASP A 58 32.67 6.55 10.41
CA ASP A 58 32.79 6.49 11.88
C ASP A 58 32.85 7.89 12.53
N ASN A 59 33.60 8.81 11.92
CA ASN A 59 33.69 10.19 12.41
C ASN A 59 32.35 10.93 12.28
N LEU A 60 31.64 10.75 11.16
CA LEU A 60 30.30 11.32 10.96
C LEU A 60 29.31 10.76 11.98
N PHE A 61 29.32 9.44 12.19
CA PHE A 61 28.48 8.81 13.21
C PHE A 61 28.79 9.37 14.62
N ALA A 62 30.07 9.55 14.96
CA ALA A 62 30.48 10.10 16.24
C ALA A 62 30.15 11.60 16.42
N ALA A 63 30.02 12.35 15.32
CA ALA A 63 29.59 13.75 15.34
C ALA A 63 28.09 13.87 15.64
N GLY A 64 27.27 12.92 15.18
CA GLY A 64 25.84 12.83 15.51
C GLY A 64 24.96 13.87 14.82
N ASP A 65 25.47 14.54 13.78
CA ASP A 65 24.79 15.61 13.02
C ASP A 65 24.06 15.10 11.77
N GLU A 66 23.93 13.77 11.63
CA GLU A 66 23.31 13.09 10.48
C GLU A 66 23.96 13.35 9.11
N GLU A 67 25.13 13.99 9.09
CA GLU A 67 25.90 14.25 7.88
C GLU A 67 26.31 12.95 7.16
N ARG A 68 26.48 13.05 5.84
CA ARG A 68 26.65 11.89 4.95
C ARG A 68 27.92 11.99 4.13
N LEU A 69 28.58 10.84 3.96
CA LEU A 69 29.69 10.71 3.02
C LEU A 69 29.14 10.52 1.60
N LEU A 70 29.66 11.32 0.65
CA LEU A 70 29.29 11.22 -0.75
C LEU A 70 29.86 9.97 -1.41
N GLY A 71 29.04 9.28 -2.20
CA GLY A 71 29.46 8.17 -3.04
C GLY A 71 28.59 8.03 -4.28
N SER A 72 28.87 7.00 -5.07
CA SER A 72 27.98 6.52 -6.13
C SER A 72 27.48 5.13 -5.77
N ILE A 73 26.27 4.76 -6.21
CA ILE A 73 25.66 3.46 -5.93
C ILE A 73 25.12 2.83 -7.21
N VAL A 74 25.25 1.51 -7.32
CA VAL A 74 24.57 0.71 -8.34
C VAL A 74 23.59 -0.22 -7.64
N ILE A 75 22.30 -0.12 -8.00
CA ILE A 75 21.21 -0.94 -7.48
C ILE A 75 20.71 -1.83 -8.61
N ASN A 76 20.91 -3.15 -8.50
CA ASN A 76 20.50 -4.13 -9.51
C ASN A 76 20.96 -3.78 -10.96
N GLY A 77 22.08 -3.07 -11.10
CA GLY A 77 22.63 -2.60 -12.39
C GLY A 77 22.29 -1.16 -12.74
N THR A 78 21.33 -0.52 -12.07
CA THR A 78 20.98 0.89 -12.26
C THR A 78 21.90 1.78 -11.44
N SER A 79 22.54 2.76 -12.07
CA SER A 79 23.56 3.61 -11.44
C SER A 79 22.98 4.96 -10.98
N TYR A 80 23.40 5.38 -9.79
CA TYR A 80 23.08 6.66 -9.18
C TYR A 80 24.37 7.32 -8.68
N ASP A 81 24.54 8.59 -8.98
CA ASP A 81 25.73 9.36 -8.60
C ASP A 81 25.40 10.40 -7.52
N SER A 82 26.41 10.79 -6.75
CA SER A 82 26.33 11.80 -5.69
C SER A 82 25.31 11.49 -4.58
N VAL A 83 25.20 10.22 -4.20
CA VAL A 83 24.35 9.75 -3.09
C VAL A 83 25.02 9.98 -1.74
N GLY A 84 24.23 10.14 -0.69
CA GLY A 84 24.70 10.36 0.68
C GLY A 84 24.58 9.10 1.54
N VAL A 85 25.71 8.56 1.98
CA VAL A 85 25.77 7.35 2.82
C VAL A 85 26.18 7.70 4.25
N ARG A 86 25.48 7.14 5.24
CA ARG A 86 25.89 7.18 6.66
C ARG A 86 25.71 5.85 7.35
N TYR A 87 26.45 5.63 8.45
CA TYR A 87 26.11 4.58 9.41
C TYR A 87 24.87 4.97 10.21
N LYS A 88 24.10 3.97 10.65
CA LYS A 88 22.89 4.15 11.46
C LYS A 88 22.86 3.20 12.67
N GLY A 89 21.82 3.31 13.49
CA GLY A 89 21.52 2.32 14.54
C GLY A 89 22.25 2.56 15.86
N ASN A 90 21.51 2.51 16.96
CA ASN A 90 22.03 2.74 18.30
C ASN A 90 22.79 1.51 18.83
N SER A 91 22.15 0.34 18.81
CA SER A 91 22.72 -0.90 19.37
C SER A 91 23.49 -1.76 18.36
N SER A 92 23.23 -1.56 17.07
CA SER A 92 23.72 -2.41 15.96
C SER A 92 24.99 -1.87 15.28
N TYR A 93 25.36 -0.60 15.51
CA TYR A 93 26.60 0.00 15.06
C TYR A 93 27.77 -0.30 16.03
N ASN A 94 28.97 -0.49 15.46
CA ASN A 94 30.22 -0.53 16.20
C ASN A 94 31.40 -0.13 15.30
N ALA A 95 32.20 0.86 15.69
CA ALA A 95 33.38 1.31 14.91
C ALA A 95 34.44 0.22 14.65
N ASN A 96 34.43 -0.90 15.40
CA ASN A 96 35.35 -2.02 15.19
C ASN A 96 34.72 -3.16 14.37
N GLN A 97 33.53 -2.96 13.82
CA GLN A 97 32.78 -3.95 13.06
C GLN A 97 32.86 -3.66 11.57
N VAL A 98 33.17 -4.68 10.77
CA VAL A 98 33.23 -4.55 9.30
C VAL A 98 31.84 -4.34 8.68
N LYS A 99 30.81 -4.99 9.26
CA LYS A 99 29.44 -5.01 8.75
C LYS A 99 28.52 -4.09 9.55
N ASN A 100 28.65 -2.78 9.36
CA ASN A 100 27.79 -1.78 10.01
C ASN A 100 26.51 -1.49 9.18
N PRO A 101 25.37 -1.20 9.83
CA PRO A 101 24.13 -0.88 9.14
C PRO A 101 24.23 0.49 8.46
N LEU A 102 23.56 0.65 7.32
CA LEU A 102 23.68 1.80 6.44
C LEU A 102 22.33 2.51 6.27
N ASN A 103 22.38 3.82 6.15
CA ASN A 103 21.30 4.64 5.58
C ASN A 103 21.85 5.37 4.36
N ILE A 104 21.20 5.17 3.21
CA ILE A 104 21.64 5.70 1.92
C ILE A 104 20.52 6.59 1.39
N LYS A 105 20.83 7.87 1.20
CA LYS A 105 19.92 8.86 0.62
C LYS A 105 20.33 9.09 -0.83
N LEU A 106 19.48 8.69 -1.78
CA LEU A 106 19.75 8.82 -3.21
C LEU A 106 19.64 10.28 -3.63
N ASP A 107 18.60 10.97 -3.18
CA ASP A 107 18.34 12.39 -3.39
C ASP A 107 19.19 13.32 -2.49
N TYR A 108 20.41 12.93 -2.13
CA TYR A 108 21.24 13.73 -1.23
C TYR A 108 21.78 15.01 -1.90
N MET A 109 22.25 14.90 -3.14
CA MET A 109 22.75 16.04 -3.94
C MET A 109 21.97 16.27 -5.24
N VAL A 110 21.24 15.25 -5.71
CA VAL A 110 20.43 15.32 -6.93
C VAL A 110 18.97 15.20 -6.52
N ASP A 111 18.25 16.31 -6.57
CA ASP A 111 16.84 16.36 -6.16
C ASP A 111 16.01 15.32 -6.93
N ASN A 112 15.11 14.64 -6.22
CA ASN A 112 14.21 13.61 -6.75
C ASN A 112 14.94 12.42 -7.43
N GLN A 113 16.20 12.14 -7.05
CA GLN A 113 16.87 10.92 -7.47
C GLN A 113 16.33 9.72 -6.65
N GLU A 114 15.61 8.82 -7.31
CA GLU A 114 14.89 7.71 -6.66
C GLU A 114 15.09 6.37 -7.40
N HIS A 115 14.88 5.27 -6.69
CA HIS A 115 14.83 3.92 -7.26
C HIS A 115 13.43 3.33 -7.02
N GLU A 116 12.61 3.21 -8.06
CA GLU A 116 11.22 2.72 -7.96
C GLU A 116 10.42 3.49 -6.88
N ASP A 117 10.48 4.83 -6.95
CA ASP A 117 9.89 5.79 -6.00
C ASP A 117 10.51 5.81 -4.58
N TYR A 118 11.59 5.05 -4.34
CA TYR A 118 12.32 5.05 -3.08
C TYR A 118 13.53 5.98 -3.14
N GLY A 119 13.47 7.09 -2.39
CA GLY A 119 14.59 8.04 -2.25
C GLY A 119 15.62 7.64 -1.17
N THR A 120 15.23 6.80 -0.21
CA THR A 120 16.12 6.36 0.89
C THR A 120 16.11 4.85 1.05
N LEU A 121 17.30 4.25 1.15
CA LEU A 121 17.50 2.85 1.47
C LEU A 121 18.03 2.69 2.90
N LYS A 122 17.31 1.91 3.72
CA LYS A 122 17.72 1.56 5.08
C LYS A 122 18.13 0.09 5.13
N LEU A 123 19.44 -0.14 5.32
CA LEU A 123 20.02 -1.49 5.32
C LEU A 123 20.47 -1.87 6.74
N ALA A 124 19.84 -2.88 7.33
CA ALA A 124 20.18 -3.40 8.65
C ALA A 124 21.12 -4.61 8.54
N ASN A 125 22.11 -4.67 9.44
CA ASN A 125 23.18 -5.67 9.41
C ASN A 125 22.79 -7.01 10.03
N VAL A 126 21.55 -7.16 10.50
CA VAL A 126 20.99 -8.38 11.10
C VAL A 126 21.66 -8.76 12.43
N TYR A 127 22.10 -7.75 13.20
CA TYR A 127 22.94 -7.89 14.39
C TYR A 127 22.35 -8.76 15.51
N LYS A 128 21.02 -8.79 15.70
CA LYS A 128 20.33 -9.51 16.78
C LYS A 128 19.46 -10.69 16.31
N ASP A 129 19.48 -10.99 15.01
CA ASP A 129 18.61 -12.01 14.43
C ASP A 129 19.44 -13.16 13.82
N PRO A 130 19.69 -14.25 14.58
CA PRO A 130 20.37 -15.42 14.05
C PRO A 130 19.60 -16.06 12.88
N SER A 131 18.28 -15.92 12.83
CA SER A 131 17.43 -16.57 11.82
C SER A 131 17.40 -15.83 10.49
N PHE A 132 17.76 -14.54 10.46
CA PHE A 132 17.57 -13.60 9.36
C PHE A 132 16.10 -13.38 8.94
N VAL A 133 15.13 -14.03 9.57
CA VAL A 133 13.71 -14.03 9.16
C VAL A 133 12.89 -12.96 9.88
N ARG A 134 13.25 -12.59 11.12
CA ARG A 134 12.34 -11.90 12.04
C ARG A 134 11.81 -10.61 11.47
N GLU A 135 12.69 -9.71 11.05
CA GLU A 135 12.31 -8.38 10.57
C GLU A 135 11.45 -8.46 9.30
N VAL A 136 11.89 -9.25 8.31
CA VAL A 136 11.20 -9.37 7.01
C VAL A 136 9.83 -10.03 7.16
N LEU A 137 9.75 -11.15 7.90
CA LEU A 137 8.48 -11.83 8.17
C LEU A 137 7.55 -10.95 9.01
N SER A 138 8.09 -10.22 9.99
CA SER A 138 7.31 -9.32 10.83
C SER A 138 6.59 -8.26 10.00
N TYR A 139 7.31 -7.60 9.09
CA TYR A 139 6.71 -6.61 8.18
C TYR A 139 5.73 -7.24 7.19
N GLU A 140 6.03 -8.42 6.63
CA GLU A 140 5.10 -9.14 5.74
C GLU A 140 3.76 -9.44 6.43
N ILE A 141 3.81 -9.86 7.70
CA ILE A 141 2.61 -10.10 8.52
C ILE A 141 1.89 -8.77 8.83
N ALA A 142 2.61 -7.74 9.30
CA ALA A 142 2.01 -6.47 9.69
C ALA A 142 1.22 -5.81 8.55
N ARG A 143 1.75 -5.88 7.32
CA ARG A 143 1.11 -5.32 6.10
C ARG A 143 -0.25 -5.93 5.75
N GLN A 144 -0.61 -7.08 6.34
CA GLN A 144 -1.95 -7.66 6.18
C GLN A 144 -3.02 -6.90 6.96
N TYR A 145 -2.66 -6.18 8.02
CA TYR A 145 -3.61 -5.59 8.97
C TYR A 145 -3.49 -4.07 9.05
N MET A 146 -2.32 -3.53 8.70
CA MET A 146 -2.05 -2.10 8.77
C MET A 146 -0.93 -1.64 7.84
N PRO A 147 -0.89 -0.34 7.48
CA PRO A 147 0.27 0.28 6.88
C PRO A 147 1.53 -0.05 7.68
N ALA A 148 2.48 -0.70 7.02
CA ALA A 148 3.77 -1.06 7.58
C ALA A 148 4.79 -1.16 6.44
N SER A 149 6.05 -0.90 6.74
CA SER A 149 7.12 -0.90 5.73
C SER A 149 7.18 -2.20 4.93
N ARG A 150 7.58 -2.10 3.66
CA ARG A 150 8.11 -3.23 2.91
C ARG A 150 9.49 -3.64 3.43
N ALA A 151 9.86 -4.91 3.27
CA ALA A 151 11.18 -5.39 3.69
C ALA A 151 11.61 -6.60 2.87
N ASN A 152 12.91 -6.70 2.57
CA ASN A 152 13.53 -7.85 1.90
C ASN A 152 15.04 -7.94 2.21
N TYR A 153 15.84 -8.52 1.29
CA TYR A 153 17.27 -8.74 1.47
C TYR A 153 18.12 -8.10 0.38
N THR A 154 19.31 -7.65 0.75
CA THR A 154 20.25 -6.97 -0.15
C THR A 154 21.68 -7.43 0.11
N LYS A 155 22.38 -7.85 -0.95
CA LYS A 155 23.83 -8.03 -0.94
C LYS A 155 24.49 -6.67 -1.04
N VAL A 156 25.38 -6.35 -0.10
CA VAL A 156 26.06 -5.04 -0.08
C VAL A 156 27.53 -5.20 -0.43
N TYR A 157 27.98 -4.38 -1.38
CA TYR A 157 29.38 -4.23 -1.74
C TYR A 157 29.82 -2.79 -1.50
N ILE A 158 31.03 -2.58 -1.00
CA ILE A 158 31.67 -1.27 -0.92
C ILE A 158 33.04 -1.34 -1.59
N ASN A 159 33.28 -0.46 -2.57
CA ASN A 159 34.51 -0.43 -3.36
C ASN A 159 34.88 -1.81 -3.94
N GLY A 160 33.87 -2.53 -4.45
CA GLY A 160 34.01 -3.88 -5.02
C GLY A 160 34.21 -5.01 -4.00
N THR A 161 34.24 -4.73 -2.70
CA THR A 161 34.36 -5.74 -1.64
C THR A 161 32.98 -6.13 -1.13
N TYR A 162 32.66 -7.42 -1.12
CA TYR A 162 31.41 -7.92 -0.54
C TYR A 162 31.43 -7.80 0.99
N LEU A 163 30.51 -7.01 1.56
CA LEU A 163 30.37 -6.84 3.00
C LEU A 163 29.48 -7.91 3.63
N GLY A 164 28.44 -8.37 2.95
CA GLY A 164 27.51 -9.37 3.46
C GLY A 164 26.06 -9.14 3.05
N LEU A 165 25.17 -9.97 3.59
CA LEU A 165 23.73 -9.91 3.35
C LEU A 165 23.05 -9.05 4.41
N TYR A 166 22.30 -8.04 3.99
CA TYR A 166 21.56 -7.13 4.87
C TYR A 166 20.06 -7.36 4.70
N THR A 167 19.28 -7.05 5.73
CA THR A 167 17.86 -6.77 5.55
C THR A 167 17.71 -5.34 5.05
N SER A 168 16.79 -5.12 4.10
CA SER A 168 16.43 -3.80 3.58
C SER A 168 14.99 -3.51 3.98
N VAL A 169 14.73 -2.35 4.57
CA VAL A 169 13.40 -1.96 5.03
C VAL A 169 13.03 -0.62 4.37
N GLN A 170 11.80 -0.55 3.84
CA GLN A 170 11.23 0.67 3.27
C GLN A 170 11.18 1.77 4.31
N ASP A 171 11.65 2.95 3.94
CA ASP A 171 11.54 4.12 4.80
C ASP A 171 10.07 4.50 5.05
N VAL A 172 9.79 5.03 6.24
CA VAL A 172 8.50 5.65 6.55
C VAL A 172 8.68 7.14 6.30
N ASP A 173 8.56 7.53 5.03
CA ASP A 173 8.79 8.88 4.53
C ASP A 173 7.54 9.45 3.85
N LYS A 174 7.70 10.56 3.12
CA LYS A 174 6.61 11.19 2.36
C LYS A 174 6.00 10.25 1.30
N HIS A 175 6.81 9.40 0.67
CA HIS A 175 6.30 8.41 -0.29
C HIS A 175 5.45 7.36 0.45
N PHE A 176 5.92 6.85 1.59
CA PHE A 176 5.15 5.92 2.43
C PHE A 176 3.79 6.49 2.85
N VAL A 177 3.75 7.71 3.41
CA VAL A 177 2.48 8.26 3.89
C VAL A 177 1.54 8.62 2.74
N SER A 178 2.07 9.10 1.60
CA SER A 178 1.25 9.40 0.42
C SER A 178 0.55 8.15 -0.12
N SER A 179 1.26 7.03 -0.19
CA SER A 179 0.75 5.77 -0.73
C SER A 179 -0.26 5.06 0.18
N HIS A 180 -0.25 5.33 1.49
CA HIS A 180 -1.15 4.68 2.45
C HIS A 180 -2.29 5.56 2.95
N TYR A 181 -2.12 6.89 2.94
CA TYR A 181 -3.08 7.84 3.51
C TYR A 181 -3.60 8.86 2.50
N ASN A 182 -3.14 8.83 1.25
CA ASN A 182 -3.49 9.80 0.19
C ASN A 182 -3.13 11.25 0.53
N SER A 183 -2.21 11.45 1.48
CA SER A 183 -1.70 12.74 1.92
C SER A 183 -0.24 12.61 2.34
N ARG A 184 0.54 13.67 2.16
CA ARG A 184 1.99 13.72 2.50
C ARG A 184 2.43 14.97 3.27
N ASN A 185 1.47 15.81 3.62
CA ASN A 185 1.73 17.15 4.16
C ASN A 185 1.21 17.33 5.59
N ASN A 186 0.54 16.32 6.16
CA ASN A 186 -0.04 16.43 7.50
C ASN A 186 1.00 16.25 8.60
N SER A 187 0.57 16.52 9.83
CA SER A 187 1.38 16.34 11.04
C SER A 187 1.94 14.93 11.13
N PHE A 188 3.27 14.85 11.15
CA PHE A 188 4.04 13.62 11.08
C PHE A 188 5.16 13.63 12.12
N PHE A 189 5.18 12.59 12.96
CA PHE A 189 6.13 12.43 14.06
C PHE A 189 6.70 11.03 14.09
N LYS A 190 7.95 10.93 14.50
CA LYS A 190 8.57 9.69 14.97
C LYS A 190 8.61 9.68 16.48
N GLY A 191 8.15 8.60 17.08
CA GLY A 191 8.20 8.41 18.53
C GLY A 191 9.48 7.69 18.94
N GLU A 192 10.37 8.41 19.62
CA GLU A 192 11.68 7.93 20.05
C GLU A 192 12.11 8.72 21.30
N LEU A 193 12.57 8.03 22.36
CA LEU A 193 13.14 8.74 23.51
C LEU A 193 14.57 9.20 23.15
N THR A 194 14.69 10.44 22.71
CA THR A 194 15.94 11.00 22.17
C THR A 194 17.03 11.22 23.23
N ASN A 195 16.69 11.11 24.53
CA ASN A 195 17.62 11.25 25.64
C ASN A 195 17.22 10.32 26.80
N ASP A 196 17.61 9.05 26.75
CA ASP A 196 17.39 8.06 27.82
C ASP A 196 18.11 8.48 29.12
N SER A 197 17.45 9.34 29.89
CA SER A 197 17.89 9.84 31.19
C SER A 197 17.06 9.15 32.28
N PRO A 198 17.70 8.63 33.34
CA PRO A 198 16.99 8.01 34.47
C PRO A 198 16.09 8.98 35.28
N GLN A 199 15.98 10.25 34.87
CA GLN A 199 15.01 11.23 35.41
C GLN A 199 13.71 11.31 34.61
N ASN A 200 13.64 10.72 33.41
CA ASN A 200 12.44 10.76 32.59
C ASN A 200 11.42 9.76 33.16
N VAL A 201 10.30 10.24 33.69
CA VAL A 201 9.13 9.39 33.89
C VAL A 201 8.62 9.04 32.51
N VAL A 202 8.89 7.82 32.05
CA VAL A 202 8.39 7.34 30.76
C VAL A 202 6.89 7.13 30.89
N LYS A 203 6.12 8.13 30.44
CA LYS A 203 4.67 8.03 30.26
C LYS A 203 4.40 7.97 28.75
N ILE A 204 4.20 6.77 28.23
CA ILE A 204 4.07 6.52 26.79
C ILE A 204 2.74 7.11 26.30
N TRP A 205 2.82 8.03 25.34
CA TRP A 205 1.69 8.88 24.93
C TRP A 205 1.09 9.67 26.11
N GLY A 206 1.97 10.21 26.95
CA GLY A 206 1.61 11.11 28.04
C GLY A 206 1.36 12.55 27.59
N TYR A 207 0.38 13.19 28.20
CA TYR A 207 0.21 14.65 28.15
C TYR A 207 1.09 15.33 29.20
N PHE A 208 1.88 16.32 28.76
CA PHE A 208 2.86 17.05 29.58
C PHE A 208 2.59 18.57 29.64
N GLY A 209 1.41 19.02 29.17
CA GLY A 209 1.02 20.43 29.11
C GLY A 209 1.03 20.99 27.68
N GLU A 210 0.75 22.28 27.54
CA GLU A 210 0.59 22.94 26.23
C GLU A 210 1.92 23.34 25.57
N ASP A 211 3.04 23.31 26.30
CA ASP A 211 4.35 23.70 25.77
C ASP A 211 5.02 22.55 25.00
N SER A 212 5.16 22.73 23.68
CA SER A 212 5.83 21.80 22.76
C SER A 212 7.24 21.38 23.20
N ALA A 213 7.99 22.24 23.92
CA ALA A 213 9.30 21.90 24.43
C ALA A 213 9.29 20.71 25.43
N SER A 214 8.12 20.40 26.01
CA SER A 214 7.94 19.26 26.92
C SER A 214 7.92 17.91 26.20
N TYR A 215 7.83 17.90 24.87
CA TYR A 215 7.61 16.70 24.06
C TYR A 215 8.82 16.32 23.20
N THR A 216 9.78 17.22 22.97
CA THR A 216 10.94 17.00 22.10
C THR A 216 11.90 15.90 22.58
N ALA A 217 11.76 15.46 23.84
CA ALA A 217 12.51 14.33 24.38
C ALA A 217 11.90 12.97 23.99
N TYR A 218 10.65 12.94 23.51
CA TYR A 218 9.85 11.74 23.23
C TYR A 218 9.44 11.60 21.76
N TYR A 219 9.46 12.71 21.03
CA TYR A 219 9.05 12.76 19.63
C TYR A 219 10.02 13.61 18.82
N GLU A 220 10.29 13.13 17.63
CA GLU A 220 10.98 13.83 16.55
C GLU A 220 9.92 14.26 15.53
N LEU A 221 9.93 15.54 15.14
CA LEU A 221 9.00 16.09 14.16
C LEU A 221 9.55 15.82 12.75
N GLU A 222 8.80 15.07 11.94
CA GLU A 222 9.17 14.66 10.58
C GLU A 222 8.52 15.53 9.48
N SER A 223 7.65 16.45 9.89
CA SER A 223 6.94 17.42 9.04
C SER A 223 7.34 18.85 9.39
N ASP A 224 6.91 19.84 8.61
CA ASP A 224 7.30 21.24 8.85
C ASP A 224 6.55 21.89 10.04
N TYR A 225 5.46 21.26 10.51
CA TYR A 225 4.59 21.70 11.60
C TYR A 225 3.87 20.51 12.24
N GLY A 226 3.18 20.71 13.36
CA GLY A 226 2.24 19.70 13.90
C GLY A 226 2.21 19.53 15.42
N TRP A 227 3.06 20.26 16.16
CA TRP A 227 3.12 20.13 17.62
C TRP A 227 1.77 20.38 18.30
N ALA A 228 0.98 21.33 17.81
CA ALA A 228 -0.36 21.61 18.35
C ALA A 228 -1.30 20.40 18.20
N ASP A 229 -1.27 19.71 17.05
CA ASP A 229 -2.10 18.53 16.79
C ASP A 229 -1.70 17.38 17.70
N LEU A 230 -0.40 17.10 17.83
CA LEU A 230 0.11 16.07 18.73
C LEU A 230 -0.29 16.35 20.19
N ILE A 231 -0.14 17.60 20.64
CA ILE A 231 -0.50 18.01 22.00
C ILE A 231 -2.01 17.84 22.23
N ASN A 232 -2.85 18.23 21.27
CA ASN A 232 -4.30 18.06 21.34
C ASN A 232 -4.69 16.57 21.42
N PHE A 233 -4.07 15.72 20.59
CA PHE A 233 -4.26 14.27 20.66
C PHE A 233 -3.89 13.71 22.04
N LEU A 234 -2.71 14.05 22.55
CA LEU A 234 -2.24 13.57 23.85
C LEU A 234 -3.12 14.09 25.00
N ASP A 235 -3.59 15.34 24.94
CA ASP A 235 -4.54 15.90 25.91
C ASP A 235 -5.84 15.11 25.93
N ILE A 236 -6.48 14.91 24.76
CA ILE A 236 -7.74 14.16 24.65
C ILE A 236 -7.56 12.73 25.14
N LEU A 237 -6.51 12.01 24.72
CA LEU A 237 -6.23 10.65 25.19
C LEU A 237 -6.11 10.57 26.72
N ASN A 238 -5.44 11.54 27.34
CA ASN A 238 -5.14 11.50 28.77
C ASN A 238 -6.31 12.01 29.62
N ASN A 239 -7.01 13.04 29.16
CA ASN A 239 -7.94 13.83 29.96
C ASN A 239 -9.41 13.69 29.52
N ASN A 240 -9.69 13.45 28.23
CA ASN A 240 -11.05 13.30 27.67
C ASN A 240 -11.17 12.06 26.74
N PRO A 241 -10.82 10.85 27.21
CA PRO A 241 -10.69 9.65 26.37
C PRO A 241 -12.01 9.23 25.69
N GLU A 242 -13.17 9.69 26.14
CA GLU A 242 -14.45 9.49 25.47
C GLU A 242 -14.55 10.17 24.10
N SER A 243 -13.67 11.14 23.81
CA SER A 243 -13.60 11.83 22.51
C SER A 243 -12.44 11.34 21.65
N ILE A 244 -11.81 10.21 22.00
CA ILE A 244 -10.56 9.76 21.39
C ILE A 244 -10.67 9.48 19.88
N GLU A 245 -11.81 9.00 19.39
CA GLU A 245 -12.02 8.72 17.96
C GLU A 245 -11.96 9.98 17.08
N ALA A 246 -12.09 11.17 17.67
CA ALA A 246 -11.95 12.44 16.95
C ALA A 246 -10.49 12.78 16.60
N VAL A 247 -9.51 12.16 17.28
CA VAL A 247 -8.08 12.48 17.13
C VAL A 247 -7.17 11.28 16.99
N LEU A 248 -7.69 10.06 17.15
CA LEU A 248 -6.97 8.81 16.97
C LEU A 248 -7.82 7.85 16.14
N ASN A 249 -7.20 7.23 15.14
CA ASN A 249 -7.77 6.04 14.52
C ASN A 249 -7.64 4.87 15.51
N VAL A 250 -8.64 4.70 16.37
CA VAL A 250 -8.62 3.70 17.45
C VAL A 250 -8.46 2.29 16.89
N ASP A 251 -9.12 1.95 15.79
CA ASP A 251 -9.02 0.60 15.23
C ASP A 251 -7.60 0.29 14.73
N ARG A 252 -6.96 1.23 14.03
CA ARG A 252 -5.54 1.13 13.63
C ARG A 252 -4.64 0.93 14.83
N HIS A 253 -4.89 1.67 15.91
CA HIS A 253 -4.15 1.55 17.15
C HIS A 253 -4.33 0.18 17.82
N LEU A 254 -5.56 -0.35 17.84
CA LEU A 254 -5.85 -1.68 18.38
C LEU A 254 -5.15 -2.80 17.58
N TRP A 255 -5.03 -2.68 16.26
CA TRP A 255 -4.24 -3.59 15.43
C TRP A 255 -2.75 -3.58 15.81
N MET A 256 -2.16 -2.39 16.01
CA MET A 256 -0.78 -2.27 16.48
C MET A 256 -0.60 -2.95 17.85
N LEU A 257 -1.47 -2.66 18.83
CA LEU A 257 -1.41 -3.28 20.16
C LEU A 257 -1.52 -4.81 20.08
N ALA A 258 -2.47 -5.31 19.28
CA ALA A 258 -2.71 -6.74 19.10
C ALA A 258 -1.48 -7.43 18.52
N TYR A 259 -0.86 -6.81 17.50
CA TYR A 259 0.35 -7.28 16.88
C TYR A 259 1.53 -7.32 17.88
N ASP A 260 1.83 -6.21 18.52
CA ASP A 260 3.01 -6.08 19.38
C ASP A 260 2.95 -7.05 20.58
N ILE A 261 1.78 -7.21 21.21
CA ILE A 261 1.61 -8.12 22.35
C ILE A 261 1.56 -9.60 21.93
N LEU A 262 0.99 -9.91 20.76
CA LEU A 262 0.97 -11.29 20.25
C LEU A 262 2.39 -11.77 19.94
N PHE A 263 3.15 -10.98 19.19
CA PHE A 263 4.50 -11.31 18.73
C PHE A 263 5.61 -11.03 19.76
N VAL A 264 5.26 -10.51 20.93
CA VAL A 264 6.24 -10.16 21.99
C VAL A 264 7.25 -9.12 21.46
N ASN A 265 6.74 -8.10 20.78
CA ASN A 265 7.50 -6.93 20.36
C ASN A 265 7.65 -5.97 21.53
N LEU A 266 8.53 -6.27 22.47
CA LEU A 266 8.66 -5.50 23.71
C LEU A 266 9.53 -4.24 23.56
N ASP A 267 10.22 -4.04 22.43
CA ASP A 267 10.94 -2.79 22.12
C ASP A 267 10.02 -1.81 21.38
N SER A 268 8.75 -1.76 21.76
CA SER A 268 7.70 -0.97 21.10
C SER A 268 6.83 -0.25 22.13
N PRO A 269 5.92 0.65 21.73
CA PRO A 269 5.09 1.48 22.61
C PRO A 269 4.23 0.71 23.64
N VAL A 270 4.07 -0.60 23.49
CA VAL A 270 3.40 -1.42 24.51
C VAL A 270 4.24 -1.60 25.78
N ASN A 271 5.53 -1.31 25.71
CA ASN A 271 6.49 -1.45 26.81
C ASN A 271 7.57 -0.35 26.85
N PHE A 272 8.16 0.09 25.74
CA PHE A 272 9.15 1.18 25.65
C PHE A 272 8.68 2.31 24.72
N ALA A 273 9.12 3.55 24.93
CA ALA A 273 8.62 4.73 24.19
C ALA A 273 9.29 4.94 22.81
N HIS A 274 9.57 3.88 22.06
CA HIS A 274 10.38 3.90 20.82
C HIS A 274 9.72 3.09 19.71
N ASN A 275 10.27 3.17 18.49
CA ASN A 275 9.99 2.28 17.36
C ASN A 275 8.57 2.38 16.77
N TYR A 276 8.09 3.62 16.59
CA TYR A 276 6.84 3.90 15.89
C TYR A 276 6.84 5.29 15.28
N TYR A 277 5.92 5.52 14.35
CA TYR A 277 5.56 6.85 13.88
C TYR A 277 4.09 7.14 14.17
N LEU A 278 3.73 8.43 14.11
CA LEU A 278 2.37 8.96 14.17
C LEU A 278 2.17 9.86 12.96
N TYR A 279 1.22 9.52 12.09
CA TYR A 279 0.82 10.35 10.95
C TYR A 279 -0.65 10.75 11.07
N GLN A 280 -0.97 12.03 10.92
CA GLN A 280 -2.34 12.52 10.95
C GLN A 280 -3.01 12.35 9.58
N ASP A 281 -4.17 11.70 9.53
CA ASP A 281 -4.99 11.62 8.32
C ASP A 281 -5.77 12.93 8.06
N ASP A 282 -6.36 13.07 6.88
CA ASP A 282 -7.11 14.27 6.50
C ASP A 282 -8.41 14.47 7.32
N ALA A 283 -8.84 13.43 8.05
CA ALA A 283 -9.92 13.53 9.04
C ALA A 283 -9.42 14.04 10.41
N GLY A 284 -8.15 14.42 10.52
CA GLY A 284 -7.55 14.99 11.73
C GLY A 284 -7.12 13.96 12.77
N ARG A 285 -7.11 12.66 12.45
CA ARG A 285 -6.81 11.59 13.40
C ARG A 285 -5.39 11.06 13.20
N PHE A 286 -4.66 10.84 14.29
CA PHE A 286 -3.39 10.14 14.23
C PHE A 286 -3.57 8.65 13.94
N ASN A 287 -2.68 8.13 13.10
CA ASN A 287 -2.55 6.73 12.74
C ASN A 287 -1.15 6.28 13.18
N PRO A 288 -1.03 5.33 14.13
CA PRO A 288 0.27 4.78 14.48
C PRO A 288 0.79 3.85 13.39
N ILE A 289 2.10 3.90 13.16
CA ILE A 289 2.82 3.07 12.19
C ILE A 289 3.94 2.35 12.93
N ILE A 290 3.94 1.02 12.88
CA ILE A 290 4.98 0.19 13.49
C ILE A 290 6.32 0.38 12.78
N TRP A 291 7.40 0.41 13.57
CA TRP A 291 8.77 0.52 13.06
C TRP A 291 9.76 -0.38 13.81
N ASP A 292 10.95 -0.58 13.23
CA ASP A 292 12.10 -1.33 13.76
C ASP A 292 11.77 -2.72 14.34
N LEU A 293 11.24 -3.61 13.48
CA LEU A 293 10.81 -4.96 13.88
C LEU A 293 11.94 -6.00 13.97
N ASN A 294 13.19 -5.56 14.03
CA ASN A 294 14.36 -6.43 14.10
C ASN A 294 14.47 -7.23 15.42
N GLU A 295 13.88 -6.71 16.51
CA GLU A 295 13.86 -7.36 17.83
C GLU A 295 12.50 -7.98 18.19
N ASN A 296 11.62 -8.15 17.20
CA ASN A 296 10.36 -8.86 17.36
C ASN A 296 10.56 -10.35 17.69
N PHE A 297 9.49 -11.09 18.00
CA PHE A 297 9.53 -12.49 18.42
C PHE A 297 10.40 -12.71 19.67
N GLY A 298 10.26 -11.81 20.66
CA GLY A 298 10.89 -11.93 21.97
C GLY A 298 12.43 -11.83 21.98
N VAL A 299 13.04 -11.28 20.93
CA VAL A 299 14.48 -10.97 20.93
C VAL A 299 14.77 -9.88 21.96
N PHE A 300 13.99 -8.80 21.92
CA PHE A 300 13.94 -7.87 23.04
C PHE A 300 13.03 -8.48 24.13
N SER A 301 13.64 -8.84 25.25
CA SER A 301 12.98 -9.62 26.31
C SER A 301 12.88 -8.86 27.63
N MET A 302 13.07 -7.54 27.65
CA MET A 302 13.06 -6.75 28.89
C MET A 302 11.78 -5.92 29.01
N LEU A 303 11.24 -5.81 30.21
CA LEU A 303 10.23 -4.80 30.54
C LEU A 303 10.94 -3.53 31.05
N LEU A 304 10.32 -2.35 30.87
CA LEU A 304 10.89 -1.04 31.29
C LEU A 304 11.49 -1.03 32.70
N SER A 305 10.84 -1.76 33.62
CA SER A 305 11.38 -2.06 34.95
C SER A 305 11.50 -3.56 35.13
N GLY A 306 12.70 -4.12 35.02
CA GLY A 306 12.92 -5.53 35.30
C GLY A 306 14.20 -6.13 34.75
N SER A 307 14.35 -7.42 35.01
CA SER A 307 15.34 -8.28 34.36
C SER A 307 14.77 -8.83 33.04
N PRO A 308 15.62 -9.33 32.12
CA PRO A 308 15.16 -10.09 30.97
C PRO A 308 14.18 -11.20 31.37
N LEU A 309 13.08 -11.28 30.65
CA LEU A 309 12.04 -12.29 30.79
C LEU A 309 12.58 -13.66 30.38
N SER A 310 12.16 -14.70 31.09
CA SER A 310 12.45 -16.07 30.68
C SER A 310 11.62 -16.46 29.45
N THR A 311 12.07 -17.47 28.69
CA THR A 311 11.27 -18.10 27.61
C THR A 311 9.86 -18.42 28.07
N TYR A 312 9.71 -19.06 29.24
CA TYR A 312 8.41 -19.41 29.81
C TYR A 312 7.52 -18.18 30.07
N THR A 313 8.12 -17.06 30.49
CA THR A 313 7.38 -15.82 30.73
C THR A 313 6.94 -15.17 29.43
N MET A 314 7.80 -15.14 28.40
CA MET A 314 7.44 -14.59 27.09
C MET A 314 6.33 -15.40 26.41
N GLN A 315 6.42 -16.73 26.45
CA GLN A 315 5.36 -17.63 25.97
C GLN A 315 4.02 -17.42 26.70
N ARG A 316 4.03 -16.81 27.88
CA ARG A 316 2.84 -16.58 28.72
C ARG A 316 2.64 -15.11 29.05
N LEU A 317 3.12 -14.23 28.16
CA LEU A 317 2.99 -12.79 28.36
C LEU A 317 1.51 -12.43 28.53
N ASP A 318 1.17 -11.60 29.51
CA ASP A 318 -0.21 -11.19 29.70
C ASP A 318 -0.72 -10.46 28.44
N PRO A 319 -1.81 -10.92 27.77
CA PRO A 319 -2.37 -10.18 26.65
C PRO A 319 -2.86 -8.79 27.03
N PHE A 320 -3.04 -8.48 28.32
CA PHE A 320 -3.42 -7.16 28.81
C PHE A 320 -2.28 -6.46 29.57
N LEU A 321 -1.02 -6.78 29.22
CA LEU A 321 0.16 -6.10 29.75
C LEU A 321 -0.05 -4.56 29.76
N ASN A 322 0.27 -3.92 30.88
CA ASN A 322 0.13 -2.47 31.09
C ASN A 322 -1.30 -1.89 31.00
N SER A 323 -2.35 -2.70 30.84
CA SER A 323 -3.74 -2.23 30.78
C SER A 323 -4.25 -1.54 32.05
N THR A 324 -3.57 -1.72 33.19
CA THR A 324 -3.87 -1.03 34.47
C THR A 324 -2.80 -0.03 34.87
N ASN A 325 -1.79 0.19 34.04
CA ASN A 325 -0.64 1.02 34.34
C ASN A 325 -0.85 2.44 33.78
N SER A 326 -0.97 3.42 34.67
CA SER A 326 -1.19 4.83 34.28
C SER A 326 -0.03 5.49 33.53
N ASN A 327 1.14 4.85 33.48
CA ASN A 327 2.27 5.29 32.66
C ASN A 327 2.14 4.86 31.19
N PHE A 328 1.12 4.06 30.85
CA PHE A 328 0.83 3.65 29.49
C PHE A 328 -0.57 4.11 29.06
N PRO A 329 -0.87 5.43 29.00
CA PRO A 329 -2.13 5.94 28.45
C PRO A 329 -2.51 5.30 27.12
N ILE A 330 -1.51 5.06 26.25
CA ILE A 330 -1.63 4.30 25.00
C ILE A 330 -2.44 3.00 25.13
N ILE A 331 -2.29 2.26 26.24
CA ILE A 331 -3.01 1.01 26.49
C ILE A 331 -4.11 1.22 27.53
N ASN A 332 -3.77 1.77 28.70
CA ASN A 332 -4.66 1.83 29.85
C ASN A 332 -5.92 2.66 29.59
N LYS A 333 -5.84 3.74 28.81
CA LYS A 333 -7.01 4.56 28.48
C LYS A 333 -7.90 3.85 27.47
N ILE A 334 -7.31 3.28 26.43
CA ILE A 334 -8.03 2.60 25.35
C ILE A 334 -8.68 1.31 25.82
N LEU A 335 -7.93 0.40 26.44
CA LEU A 335 -8.45 -0.91 26.88
C LEU A 335 -9.31 -0.84 28.15
N SER A 336 -9.50 0.35 28.72
CA SER A 336 -10.52 0.57 29.77
C SER A 336 -11.94 0.60 29.20
N ASP A 337 -12.09 0.88 27.91
CA ASP A 337 -13.36 0.75 27.21
C ASP A 337 -13.64 -0.75 26.90
N PRO A 338 -14.78 -1.30 27.36
CA PRO A 338 -15.12 -2.70 27.12
C PRO A 338 -15.21 -3.08 25.64
N THR A 339 -15.69 -2.16 24.79
CA THR A 339 -15.84 -2.36 23.35
C THR A 339 -14.46 -2.48 22.70
N TYR A 340 -13.56 -1.54 22.98
CA TYR A 340 -12.20 -1.56 22.44
C TYR A 340 -11.41 -2.77 22.94
N LYS A 341 -11.63 -3.20 24.19
CA LYS A 341 -11.04 -4.44 24.72
C LYS A 341 -11.52 -5.68 23.94
N LYS A 342 -12.80 -5.76 23.57
CA LYS A 342 -13.32 -6.86 22.74
C LYS A 342 -12.76 -6.81 21.32
N MET A 343 -12.68 -5.63 20.72
CA MET A 343 -12.06 -5.41 19.40
C MET A 343 -10.60 -5.85 19.39
N TYR A 344 -9.82 -5.44 20.40
CA TYR A 344 -8.42 -5.87 20.59
C TYR A 344 -8.26 -7.40 20.60
N VAL A 345 -9.14 -8.11 21.33
CA VAL A 345 -9.12 -9.58 21.37
C VAL A 345 -9.52 -10.19 20.01
N ALA A 346 -10.51 -9.61 19.32
CA ALA A 346 -10.91 -10.05 17.98
C ALA A 346 -9.77 -9.89 16.95
N HIS A 347 -9.02 -8.79 17.02
CA HIS A 347 -7.85 -8.54 16.17
C HIS A 347 -6.75 -9.56 16.43
N MET A 348 -6.41 -9.84 17.70
CA MET A 348 -5.45 -10.91 18.02
C MET A 348 -5.92 -12.29 17.52
N LYS A 349 -7.20 -12.64 17.70
CA LYS A 349 -7.77 -13.90 17.19
C LYS A 349 -7.64 -13.99 15.66
N THR A 350 -7.88 -12.90 14.95
CA THR A 350 -7.74 -12.85 13.48
C THR A 350 -6.30 -13.14 13.05
N ILE A 351 -5.30 -12.52 13.70
CA ILE A 351 -3.87 -12.81 13.40
C ILE A 351 -3.54 -14.28 13.73
N MET A 352 -4.04 -14.78 14.86
CA MET A 352 -3.85 -16.17 15.28
C MET A 352 -4.41 -17.16 14.25
N ASP A 353 -5.61 -16.90 13.74
CA ASP A 353 -6.28 -17.76 12.77
C ASP A 353 -5.60 -17.71 11.39
N ASP A 354 -5.23 -16.52 10.91
CA ASP A 354 -4.59 -16.35 9.62
C ASP A 354 -3.23 -17.08 9.52
N TYR A 355 -2.39 -16.99 10.57
CA TYR A 355 -1.00 -17.41 10.49
C TYR A 355 -0.65 -18.68 11.27
N PHE A 356 -1.29 -18.91 12.41
CA PHE A 356 -0.90 -19.98 13.33
C PHE A 356 -1.81 -21.20 13.21
N SER A 357 -3.13 -20.98 13.14
CA SER A 357 -4.10 -22.08 12.90
C SER A 357 -3.86 -22.76 11.55
N THR A 358 -3.35 -22.03 10.55
CA THR A 358 -3.01 -22.55 9.21
C THR A 358 -1.59 -23.14 9.11
N GLY A 359 -0.71 -22.83 10.07
CA GLY A 359 0.73 -23.14 9.98
C GLY A 359 1.50 -22.31 8.95
N LEU A 360 0.89 -21.24 8.41
CA LEU A 360 1.48 -20.38 7.39
C LEU A 360 2.74 -19.68 7.91
N PHE A 361 2.72 -19.19 9.15
CA PHE A 361 3.85 -18.48 9.77
C PHE A 361 5.17 -19.26 9.66
N ARG A 362 5.17 -20.55 10.06
CA ARG A 362 6.38 -21.38 10.02
C ARG A 362 6.76 -21.77 8.60
N SER A 363 5.77 -22.07 7.75
CA SER A 363 6.00 -22.46 6.35
C SER A 363 6.65 -21.31 5.57
N ARG A 364 6.17 -20.08 5.76
CA ARG A 364 6.71 -18.89 5.13
C ARG A 364 8.10 -18.54 5.67
N ALA A 365 8.33 -18.70 6.98
CA ALA A 365 9.66 -18.55 7.56
C ALA A 365 10.70 -19.49 6.94
N LEU A 366 10.36 -20.75 6.70
CA LEU A 366 11.23 -21.72 6.02
C LEU A 366 11.52 -21.30 4.57
N GLU A 367 10.50 -20.84 3.84
CA GLU A 367 10.67 -20.36 2.47
C GLU A 367 11.64 -19.17 2.40
N ILE A 368 11.49 -18.22 3.32
CA ILE A 368 12.42 -17.09 3.45
C ILE A 368 13.84 -17.59 3.72
N GLN A 369 14.03 -18.56 4.63
CA GLN A 369 15.35 -19.16 4.86
C GLN A 369 15.92 -19.82 3.61
N ASP A 370 15.09 -20.54 2.85
CA ASP A 370 15.51 -21.21 1.61
C ASP A 370 15.95 -20.19 0.54
N ILE A 371 15.24 -19.08 0.40
CA ILE A 371 15.60 -17.98 -0.52
C ILE A 371 17.00 -17.45 -0.21
N ILE A 372 17.32 -17.22 1.06
CA ILE A 372 18.57 -16.54 1.47
C ILE A 372 19.70 -17.48 1.90
N ALA A 373 19.46 -18.79 1.98
CA ALA A 373 20.39 -19.77 2.55
C ALA A 373 21.80 -19.68 1.97
N THR A 374 21.91 -19.60 0.64
CA THR A 374 23.20 -19.51 -0.06
C THR A 374 23.95 -18.24 0.33
N GLU A 375 23.25 -17.10 0.40
CA GLU A 375 23.88 -15.81 0.71
C GLU A 375 24.29 -15.71 2.17
N VAL A 376 23.49 -16.25 3.10
CA VAL A 376 23.87 -16.36 4.52
C VAL A 376 25.10 -17.27 4.68
N GLN A 377 25.15 -18.40 3.98
CA GLN A 377 26.31 -19.29 4.01
C GLN A 377 27.59 -18.59 3.52
N ASN A 378 27.47 -17.76 2.49
CA ASN A 378 28.59 -17.07 1.85
C ASN A 378 28.96 -15.73 2.50
N ASP A 379 28.12 -15.16 3.39
CA ASP A 379 28.40 -13.90 4.08
C ASP A 379 29.70 -13.99 4.91
N PRO A 380 30.77 -13.25 4.56
CA PRO A 380 32.05 -13.33 5.26
C PRO A 380 32.03 -12.67 6.65
N ASN A 381 31.04 -11.81 6.92
CA ASN A 381 30.93 -11.00 8.13
C ASN A 381 29.64 -11.28 8.93
N LYS A 382 29.01 -12.45 8.74
CA LYS A 382 27.85 -12.88 9.54
C LYS A 382 28.18 -12.99 11.03
N PHE A 383 27.25 -12.50 11.86
CA PHE A 383 27.39 -12.56 13.32
C PHE A 383 27.13 -13.95 13.91
N TYR A 384 26.34 -14.76 13.22
CA TYR A 384 25.89 -16.07 13.65
C TYR A 384 26.35 -17.15 12.66
N THR A 385 26.58 -18.37 13.14
CA THR A 385 26.96 -19.47 12.24
C THR A 385 25.80 -19.88 11.35
N TYR A 386 26.08 -20.52 10.22
CA TYR A 386 25.03 -21.09 9.37
C TYR A 386 24.14 -22.11 10.13
N THR A 387 24.72 -22.84 11.09
CA THR A 387 23.95 -23.73 11.98
C THR A 387 23.02 -22.95 12.90
N ASN A 388 23.42 -21.77 13.41
CA ASN A 388 22.51 -20.93 14.19
C ASN A 388 21.36 -20.45 13.30
N PHE A 389 21.64 -20.06 12.06
CA PHE A 389 20.63 -19.65 11.09
C PHE A 389 19.56 -20.72 10.88
N THR A 390 19.94 -21.93 10.52
CA THR A 390 18.96 -23.01 10.30
C THR A 390 18.27 -23.46 11.60
N SER A 391 18.94 -23.36 12.76
CA SER A 391 18.37 -23.86 14.02
C SER A 391 17.46 -22.85 14.71
N ASN A 392 17.70 -21.54 14.56
CA ASN A 392 17.00 -20.52 15.33
C ASN A 392 15.56 -20.26 14.89
N LEU A 393 15.12 -20.87 13.79
CA LEU A 393 13.71 -20.95 13.51
C LEU A 393 12.99 -21.76 14.60
N ASP A 394 13.54 -22.91 14.99
CA ASP A 394 12.87 -23.87 15.87
C ASP A 394 13.39 -23.93 17.30
N TYR A 395 14.61 -23.46 17.55
CA TYR A 395 15.26 -23.61 18.85
C TYR A 395 16.03 -22.36 19.26
N SER A 396 16.05 -22.14 20.57
CA SER A 396 16.95 -21.19 21.22
C SER A 396 18.41 -21.47 20.84
N VAL A 397 19.13 -20.44 20.41
CA VAL A 397 20.56 -20.55 20.08
C VAL A 397 21.42 -19.61 20.94
N GLY A 398 22.54 -20.13 21.43
CA GLY A 398 23.58 -19.36 22.12
C GLY A 398 24.70 -18.88 21.19
N SER A 399 25.67 -18.14 21.76
CA SER A 399 26.76 -17.40 21.10
C SER A 399 27.83 -18.26 20.38
N GLY A 400 27.42 -19.20 19.53
CA GLY A 400 28.31 -20.00 18.69
C GLY A 400 28.93 -19.22 17.51
N GLY A 401 28.49 -17.99 17.25
CA GLY A 401 29.03 -17.08 16.22
C GLY A 401 29.84 -15.94 16.85
N GLY A 402 30.87 -15.47 16.14
CA GLY A 402 31.99 -14.65 16.63
C GLY A 402 31.68 -13.23 17.12
N ARG A 403 30.71 -13.04 18.01
CA ARG A 403 30.46 -11.78 18.70
C ARG A 403 31.39 -11.58 19.91
N PRO A 404 32.01 -10.41 20.07
CA PRO A 404 32.57 -9.97 21.34
C PRO A 404 31.45 -9.54 22.31
N GLY A 405 31.32 -10.21 23.45
CA GLY A 405 30.37 -9.86 24.51
C GLY A 405 29.15 -10.79 24.60
N GLN A 406 28.95 -11.39 25.78
CA GLN A 406 27.94 -12.41 26.10
C GLN A 406 26.51 -11.94 25.77
N ILE A 407 25.90 -12.46 24.70
CA ILE A 407 24.43 -12.37 24.55
C ILE A 407 23.80 -13.50 25.37
N PRO A 408 22.67 -13.24 26.05
CA PRO A 408 21.70 -14.28 26.39
C PRO A 408 21.36 -15.18 25.18
N SER A 409 20.85 -16.37 25.44
CA SER A 409 20.27 -17.23 24.41
C SER A 409 19.20 -16.45 23.62
N VAL A 410 19.24 -16.48 22.29
CA VAL A 410 18.17 -15.91 21.44
C VAL A 410 17.14 -17.00 21.21
N ILE A 411 15.88 -16.75 21.61
CA ILE A 411 14.79 -17.73 21.55
C ILE A 411 14.50 -18.18 20.11
N GLY A 412 14.06 -19.43 19.90
CA GLY A 412 13.58 -19.88 18.59
C GLY A 412 12.23 -19.24 18.25
N ILE A 413 11.97 -18.93 16.97
CA ILE A 413 10.71 -18.27 16.59
C ILE A 413 9.50 -19.21 16.84
N THR A 414 9.56 -20.46 16.40
CA THR A 414 8.47 -21.43 16.63
C THR A 414 8.44 -21.91 18.08
N GLU A 415 9.61 -22.04 18.73
CA GLU A 415 9.72 -22.30 20.18
C GLU A 415 8.92 -21.27 20.99
N LEU A 416 9.00 -19.99 20.63
CA LEU A 416 8.18 -18.95 21.26
C LEU A 416 6.71 -19.09 20.86
N MET A 417 6.44 -19.06 19.56
CA MET A 417 5.09 -18.80 19.08
C MET A 417 4.13 -19.97 19.29
N ASP A 418 4.58 -21.23 19.19
CA ASP A 418 3.71 -22.39 19.40
C ASP A 418 3.14 -22.40 20.83
N ALA A 419 4.00 -22.16 21.82
CA ALA A 419 3.59 -22.09 23.21
C ALA A 419 2.80 -20.81 23.53
N ARG A 420 3.12 -19.70 22.86
CA ARG A 420 2.41 -18.42 22.99
C ARG A 420 0.96 -18.51 22.54
N VAL A 421 0.75 -19.03 21.33
CA VAL A 421 -0.59 -19.23 20.75
C VAL A 421 -1.38 -20.22 21.58
N ALA A 422 -0.78 -21.35 21.99
CA ALA A 422 -1.44 -22.32 22.86
C ALA A 422 -1.86 -21.72 24.21
N TYR A 423 -1.05 -20.83 24.79
CA TYR A 423 -1.40 -20.10 26.00
C TYR A 423 -2.58 -19.14 25.77
N LEU A 424 -2.54 -18.30 24.74
CA LEU A 424 -3.61 -17.35 24.43
C LEU A 424 -4.94 -18.07 24.17
N SER A 425 -4.95 -19.14 23.37
CA SER A 425 -6.15 -19.96 23.10
C SER A 425 -6.69 -20.66 24.36
N SER A 426 -5.92 -20.74 25.44
CA SER A 426 -6.36 -21.32 26.72
C SER A 426 -7.07 -20.32 27.63
N LEU A 427 -6.99 -19.02 27.34
CA LEU A 427 -7.59 -17.95 28.14
C LEU A 427 -9.08 -17.82 27.85
N ALA A 428 -9.86 -17.45 28.86
CA ALA A 428 -11.32 -17.37 28.78
C ALA A 428 -11.77 -16.37 27.71
N GLU A 429 -11.09 -15.22 27.64
CA GLU A 429 -11.37 -14.14 26.69
C GLU A 429 -11.25 -14.59 25.23
N PHE A 430 -10.34 -15.52 24.94
CA PHE A 430 -10.11 -16.05 23.59
C PHE A 430 -11.02 -17.24 23.24
N GLN A 431 -11.67 -17.83 24.25
CA GLN A 431 -12.64 -18.94 24.10
C GLN A 431 -14.09 -18.44 23.99
N THR A 432 -14.32 -17.13 24.14
CA THR A 432 -15.63 -16.51 23.97
C THR A 432 -16.18 -16.78 22.57
N LEU A 433 -17.49 -17.03 22.51
CA LEU A 433 -18.19 -17.20 21.24
C LEU A 433 -18.40 -15.83 20.60
N SER A 434 -17.61 -15.54 19.56
CA SER A 434 -17.80 -14.36 18.73
C SER A 434 -19.10 -14.45 17.94
N PRO A 435 -19.76 -13.32 17.63
CA PRO A 435 -20.81 -13.30 16.63
C PRO A 435 -20.30 -13.80 15.28
N GLU A 436 -21.18 -14.37 14.46
CA GLU A 436 -20.85 -14.83 13.10
C GLU A 436 -21.62 -13.99 12.09
N ILE A 437 -20.89 -13.32 11.19
CA ILE A 437 -21.44 -12.49 10.10
C ILE A 437 -21.31 -13.26 8.79
N SER A 438 -22.41 -13.39 8.04
CA SER A 438 -22.45 -14.09 6.75
C SER A 438 -23.51 -13.49 5.82
N ASN A 439 -23.58 -13.96 4.58
CA ASN A 439 -24.59 -13.59 3.58
C ASN A 439 -24.82 -12.07 3.48
N ILE A 440 -23.74 -11.34 3.22
CA ILE A 440 -23.80 -9.89 3.04
C ILE A 440 -24.33 -9.62 1.63
N GLU A 441 -25.43 -8.91 1.55
CA GLU A 441 -26.11 -8.59 0.30
C GLU A 441 -26.37 -7.09 0.17
N LYS A 442 -26.48 -6.64 -1.08
CA LYS A 442 -26.88 -5.28 -1.43
C LYS A 442 -28.06 -5.32 -2.39
N SER A 443 -28.99 -4.39 -2.23
CA SER A 443 -30.13 -4.23 -3.13
C SER A 443 -30.41 -2.75 -3.37
N PRO A 444 -30.62 -2.30 -4.62
CA PRO A 444 -30.40 -3.07 -5.85
C PRO A 444 -28.93 -3.46 -6.03
N ALA A 445 -28.67 -4.48 -6.86
CA ALA A 445 -27.30 -4.98 -7.08
C ALA A 445 -26.36 -3.91 -7.69
N ASN A 446 -26.91 -3.07 -8.58
CA ASN A 446 -26.24 -1.95 -9.22
C ASN A 446 -27.02 -0.67 -8.89
N PRO A 447 -26.77 -0.03 -7.73
CA PRO A 447 -27.46 1.19 -7.37
C PRO A 447 -26.97 2.37 -8.22
N GLY A 448 -27.89 3.29 -8.51
CA GLY A 448 -27.57 4.55 -9.17
C GLY A 448 -26.99 5.58 -8.19
N THR A 449 -26.42 6.65 -8.73
CA THR A 449 -26.01 7.84 -7.94
C THR A 449 -27.21 8.46 -7.22
N ASN A 450 -27.02 8.87 -5.97
CA ASN A 450 -28.03 9.51 -5.12
C ASN A 450 -29.34 8.70 -4.97
N THR A 451 -29.25 7.38 -5.07
CA THR A 451 -30.37 6.47 -4.81
C THR A 451 -30.24 5.84 -3.43
N ASN A 452 -31.29 5.17 -2.95
CA ASN A 452 -31.19 4.38 -1.73
C ASN A 452 -30.72 2.96 -2.05
N VAL A 453 -29.79 2.47 -1.23
CA VAL A 453 -29.37 1.06 -1.22
C VAL A 453 -29.73 0.45 0.13
N TRP A 454 -30.12 -0.81 0.11
CA TRP A 454 -30.25 -1.67 1.27
C TRP A 454 -29.03 -2.57 1.37
N ILE A 455 -28.38 -2.56 2.53
CA ILE A 455 -27.32 -3.49 2.88
C ILE A 455 -27.87 -4.42 3.95
N THR A 456 -27.80 -5.73 3.72
CA THR A 456 -28.23 -6.75 4.68
C THR A 456 -27.12 -7.72 5.00
N ALA A 457 -27.17 -8.31 6.19
CA ALA A 457 -26.26 -9.38 6.58
C ALA A 457 -26.93 -10.32 7.58
N ARG A 458 -26.62 -11.61 7.48
CA ARG A 458 -26.97 -12.57 8.53
C ARG A 458 -25.95 -12.45 9.66
N ALA A 459 -26.43 -12.20 10.87
CA ALA A 459 -25.61 -12.20 12.08
C ALA A 459 -26.19 -13.17 13.10
N THR A 460 -25.38 -14.12 13.59
CA THR A 460 -25.79 -15.03 14.67
C THR A 460 -24.99 -14.76 15.94
N SER A 461 -25.60 -15.04 17.10
CA SER A 461 -25.01 -14.74 18.42
C SER A 461 -24.58 -13.28 18.57
N ALA A 462 -25.27 -12.36 17.88
CA ALA A 462 -25.09 -10.91 17.96
C ALA A 462 -26.26 -10.30 18.75
N GLU A 463 -25.95 -9.31 19.57
CA GLU A 463 -26.93 -8.45 20.24
C GLU A 463 -27.07 -7.10 19.53
N SER A 464 -26.00 -6.64 18.87
CA SER A 464 -26.04 -5.48 18.00
C SER A 464 -25.24 -5.72 16.73
N VAL A 465 -25.70 -5.09 15.65
CA VAL A 465 -25.04 -5.11 14.34
C VAL A 465 -25.02 -3.68 13.82
N GLN A 466 -23.87 -3.27 13.31
CA GLN A 466 -23.65 -1.94 12.75
C GLN A 466 -22.98 -2.03 11.39
N LEU A 467 -23.36 -1.13 10.49
CA LEU A 467 -22.64 -0.84 9.27
C LEU A 467 -21.71 0.33 9.57
N ALA A 468 -20.40 0.12 9.41
CA ALA A 468 -19.45 1.21 9.38
C ALA A 468 -19.22 1.62 7.92
N TYR A 469 -19.41 2.89 7.56
CA TYR A 469 -19.28 3.37 6.18
C TYR A 469 -18.52 4.70 6.08
N ARG A 470 -17.97 4.98 4.90
CA ARG A 470 -17.36 6.27 4.53
C ARG A 470 -17.47 6.55 3.03
N SER A 471 -17.56 7.81 2.64
CA SER A 471 -17.69 8.23 1.24
C SER A 471 -16.36 8.27 0.47
N SER A 472 -15.22 8.38 1.15
CA SER A 472 -13.89 8.42 0.52
C SER A 472 -12.82 7.72 1.36
N LEU A 473 -11.64 7.46 0.77
CA LEU A 473 -10.50 6.86 1.48
C LEU A 473 -9.92 7.76 2.57
N THR A 474 -10.10 9.08 2.45
CA THR A 474 -9.59 10.11 3.37
C THR A 474 -10.57 10.39 4.52
N ALA A 475 -11.84 10.01 4.37
CA ALA A 475 -12.86 10.16 5.41
C ALA A 475 -12.72 9.10 6.53
N ALA A 476 -13.18 9.48 7.73
CA ALA A 476 -13.38 8.55 8.83
C ALA A 476 -14.61 7.65 8.58
N PHE A 477 -14.57 6.41 9.09
CA PHE A 477 -15.75 5.55 9.11
C PHE A 477 -16.76 6.03 10.15
N GLU A 478 -17.99 6.24 9.73
CA GLU A 478 -19.15 6.48 10.58
C GLU A 478 -19.91 5.17 10.79
N LYS A 479 -20.57 5.00 11.94
CA LYS A 479 -21.32 3.79 12.26
C LYS A 479 -22.83 4.07 12.31
N ILE A 480 -23.60 3.22 11.63
CA ILE A 480 -25.07 3.21 11.68
C ILE A 480 -25.57 1.83 12.10
N ALA A 481 -26.60 1.78 12.95
CA ALA A 481 -27.19 0.52 13.39
C ALA A 481 -27.92 -0.19 12.25
N MET A 482 -27.75 -1.50 12.16
CA MET A 482 -28.56 -2.39 11.33
C MET A 482 -29.62 -3.04 12.23
N ALA A 483 -30.85 -3.20 11.74
CA ALA A 483 -31.97 -3.75 12.52
C ALA A 483 -32.46 -5.06 11.90
N ASP A 484 -32.91 -5.99 12.75
CA ASP A 484 -33.65 -7.22 12.39
C ASP A 484 -35.12 -7.02 12.83
N ASP A 485 -35.82 -6.13 12.13
CA ASP A 485 -37.14 -5.62 12.49
C ASP A 485 -38.22 -5.89 11.41
N GLY A 486 -37.85 -6.58 10.33
CA GLY A 486 -38.75 -6.86 9.21
C GLY A 486 -38.84 -5.70 8.21
N ASN A 487 -38.02 -4.65 8.36
CA ASN A 487 -37.90 -3.52 7.44
C ASN A 487 -36.53 -3.53 6.73
N ASN A 488 -36.26 -2.54 5.89
CA ASN A 488 -34.95 -2.42 5.21
C ASN A 488 -34.53 -3.66 4.38
N ASN A 489 -35.51 -4.41 3.87
CA ASN A 489 -35.32 -5.65 3.14
C ASN A 489 -34.58 -6.75 3.92
N ASP A 490 -34.63 -6.73 5.25
CA ASP A 490 -34.00 -7.73 6.12
C ASP A 490 -34.76 -9.06 6.16
N GLY A 491 -36.08 -9.08 5.93
CA GLY A 491 -36.87 -10.31 5.98
C GLY A 491 -37.97 -10.24 7.03
N SER A 492 -38.03 -11.23 7.92
CA SER A 492 -38.98 -11.23 9.04
C SER A 492 -38.26 -10.83 10.32
N ALA A 493 -38.87 -9.97 11.13
CA ALA A 493 -38.30 -9.58 12.42
C ALA A 493 -37.87 -10.79 13.28
N GLY A 494 -36.63 -10.76 13.75
CA GLY A 494 -36.00 -11.78 14.59
C GLY A 494 -35.53 -13.03 13.85
N ASP A 495 -35.28 -12.97 12.53
CA ASP A 495 -34.80 -14.10 11.73
C ASP A 495 -33.26 -14.16 11.60
N GLY A 496 -32.57 -13.23 12.25
CA GLY A 496 -31.12 -13.09 12.30
C GLY A 496 -30.53 -12.42 11.06
N ILE A 497 -31.34 -11.82 10.19
CA ILE A 497 -30.89 -10.94 9.12
C ILE A 497 -31.10 -9.51 9.57
N TYR A 498 -30.04 -8.73 9.51
CA TYR A 498 -30.05 -7.32 9.86
C TYR A 498 -29.95 -6.49 8.59
N GLY A 499 -30.70 -5.40 8.49
CA GLY A 499 -30.73 -4.50 7.34
C GLY A 499 -30.60 -3.04 7.71
N VAL A 500 -30.05 -2.25 6.79
CA VAL A 500 -30.04 -0.79 6.84
C VAL A 500 -30.25 -0.21 5.43
N SER A 501 -30.97 0.91 5.35
CA SER A 501 -31.13 1.69 4.11
C SER A 501 -30.35 2.99 4.23
N MET A 502 -29.60 3.35 3.19
CA MET A 502 -28.86 4.61 3.15
C MET A 502 -28.70 5.15 1.72
N PRO A 503 -28.55 6.47 1.55
CA PRO A 503 -28.26 7.04 0.25
C PRO A 503 -26.87 6.62 -0.23
N THR A 504 -26.72 6.38 -1.53
CA THR A 504 -25.45 5.98 -2.14
C THR A 504 -24.51 7.14 -2.41
N GLY A 505 -25.02 8.38 -2.46
CA GLY A 505 -24.22 9.53 -2.90
C GLY A 505 -23.81 9.45 -4.37
N THR A 506 -22.86 10.30 -4.76
CA THR A 506 -22.36 10.45 -6.15
C THR A 506 -21.31 9.40 -6.51
N SER A 507 -20.49 8.99 -5.55
CA SER A 507 -19.35 8.08 -5.76
C SER A 507 -19.55 6.70 -5.10
N GLY A 508 -20.68 6.49 -4.43
CA GLY A 508 -20.89 5.32 -3.59
C GLY A 508 -20.22 5.48 -2.23
N PHE A 509 -19.91 4.37 -1.58
CA PHE A 509 -19.21 4.38 -0.30
C PHE A 509 -18.49 3.06 -0.03
N GLN A 510 -17.56 3.10 0.90
CA GLN A 510 -16.86 1.92 1.42
C GLN A 510 -17.47 1.54 2.76
N TYR A 511 -17.58 0.25 3.05
CA TYR A 511 -18.18 -0.20 4.29
C TYR A 511 -17.64 -1.53 4.81
N TYR A 512 -17.83 -1.77 6.10
CA TYR A 512 -17.68 -3.07 6.73
C TYR A 512 -18.78 -3.26 7.76
N ILE A 513 -19.00 -4.50 8.19
CA ILE A 513 -20.00 -4.85 9.19
C ILE A 513 -19.29 -5.16 10.50
N TYR A 514 -19.86 -4.64 11.58
CA TYR A 514 -19.46 -4.87 12.95
C TYR A 514 -20.62 -5.55 13.68
N ALA A 515 -20.36 -6.66 14.36
CA ALA A 515 -21.35 -7.32 15.20
C ALA A 515 -20.76 -7.60 16.58
N GLU A 516 -21.58 -7.41 17.61
CA GLU A 516 -21.18 -7.49 19.01
C GLU A 516 -22.22 -8.25 19.83
N ASN A 517 -21.75 -9.03 20.80
CA ASN A 517 -22.53 -9.53 21.92
C ASN A 517 -21.87 -9.12 23.26
N ASP A 518 -22.45 -9.56 24.38
CA ASP A 518 -21.93 -9.28 25.72
C ASP A 518 -20.41 -9.53 25.85
N ASP A 519 -19.89 -10.60 25.26
CA ASP A 519 -18.55 -11.13 25.52
C ASP A 519 -17.52 -10.83 24.40
N ALA A 520 -17.95 -10.66 23.15
CA ALA A 520 -17.09 -10.63 21.98
C ALA A 520 -17.64 -9.79 20.82
N VAL A 521 -16.74 -9.46 19.89
CA VAL A 521 -17.07 -8.78 18.64
C VAL A 521 -16.56 -9.59 17.45
N SER A 522 -17.10 -9.27 16.27
CA SER A 522 -16.65 -9.78 14.98
C SER A 522 -16.80 -8.71 13.91
N PHE A 523 -16.01 -8.83 12.85
CA PHE A 523 -16.01 -7.91 11.73
C PHE A 523 -16.16 -8.67 10.42
N SER A 524 -16.75 -8.01 9.43
CA SER A 524 -16.74 -8.49 8.04
C SER A 524 -16.44 -7.33 7.09
N PRO A 525 -15.29 -7.34 6.38
CA PRO A 525 -14.23 -8.34 6.45
C PRO A 525 -13.56 -8.44 7.84
N ALA A 526 -12.89 -9.55 8.14
CA ALA A 526 -12.25 -9.76 9.45
C ALA A 526 -11.17 -8.71 9.77
N ARG A 527 -10.50 -8.20 8.72
CA ARG A 527 -9.48 -7.13 8.80
C ARG A 527 -10.09 -5.75 8.54
N ALA A 528 -11.31 -5.52 9.04
CA ALA A 528 -12.07 -4.30 8.84
C ALA A 528 -11.29 -3.02 9.15
N ALA A 529 -11.71 -1.91 8.54
CA ALA A 529 -11.03 -0.61 8.54
C ALA A 529 -9.65 -0.57 7.84
N TYR A 530 -9.10 -1.74 7.47
CA TYR A 530 -8.02 -1.88 6.49
C TYR A 530 -8.52 -2.53 5.20
N GLU A 531 -9.29 -3.62 5.34
CA GLU A 531 -10.08 -4.22 4.27
C GLU A 531 -11.55 -3.83 4.42
N PHE A 532 -12.23 -3.54 3.31
CA PHE A 532 -13.62 -3.11 3.30
C PHE A 532 -14.31 -3.50 1.99
N TYR A 533 -15.63 -3.59 2.03
CA TYR A 533 -16.46 -3.66 0.84
C TYR A 533 -16.52 -2.28 0.19
N THR A 534 -16.60 -2.27 -1.14
CA THR A 534 -16.84 -1.04 -1.91
C THR A 534 -18.21 -1.15 -2.58
N LEU A 535 -19.09 -0.20 -2.29
CA LEU A 535 -20.30 0.02 -3.04
C LEU A 535 -19.99 0.99 -4.17
N ALA A 536 -19.83 0.48 -5.38
CA ALA A 536 -19.82 1.31 -6.58
C ALA A 536 -21.26 1.69 -6.98
N VAL A 537 -21.40 2.88 -7.54
CA VAL A 537 -22.63 3.40 -8.14
C VAL A 537 -22.43 3.64 -9.64
N SER A 538 -23.52 3.65 -10.40
CA SER A 538 -23.52 4.09 -11.79
C SER A 538 -24.31 5.39 -11.91
N GLY A 539 -23.69 6.43 -12.45
CA GLY A 539 -24.39 7.64 -12.84
C GLY A 539 -24.98 7.49 -14.23
N ASP A 540 -26.22 7.95 -14.43
CA ASP A 540 -26.83 8.04 -15.78
C ASP A 540 -26.11 9.07 -16.64
N LEU A 541 -25.62 10.13 -16.02
CA LEU A 541 -24.88 11.22 -16.64
C LEU A 541 -23.60 11.43 -15.82
N VAL A 542 -22.44 11.40 -16.48
CA VAL A 542 -21.13 11.45 -15.79
C VAL A 542 -20.19 12.44 -16.47
N ILE A 543 -19.30 13.03 -15.70
CA ILE A 543 -18.08 13.64 -16.23
C ILE A 543 -17.22 12.48 -16.71
N ASN A 544 -16.91 12.45 -18.01
CA ASN A 544 -16.26 11.30 -18.64
C ASN A 544 -14.77 11.55 -18.89
N GLU A 545 -14.42 12.76 -19.30
CA GLU A 545 -13.06 13.17 -19.63
C GLU A 545 -12.94 14.68 -19.48
N PHE A 546 -11.77 15.20 -19.12
CA PHE A 546 -11.51 16.63 -19.10
C PHE A 546 -10.02 16.95 -19.26
N MET A 547 -9.74 18.16 -19.73
CA MET A 547 -8.39 18.71 -19.84
C MET A 547 -8.39 20.17 -19.40
N ALA A 548 -7.65 20.47 -18.34
CA ALA A 548 -7.46 21.77 -17.71
C ALA A 548 -6.18 22.49 -18.16
N SER A 549 -5.46 21.91 -19.14
CA SER A 549 -4.23 22.44 -19.72
C SER A 549 -4.08 21.89 -21.14
N ASN A 550 -4.63 22.62 -22.12
CA ASN A 550 -4.66 22.23 -23.53
C ASN A 550 -3.92 23.26 -24.37
N ASP A 551 -2.82 22.85 -25.01
CA ASP A 551 -2.05 23.73 -25.90
C ASP A 551 -2.09 23.24 -27.36
N LEU A 552 -2.38 21.94 -27.59
CA LEU A 552 -2.21 21.31 -28.90
C LEU A 552 -3.27 20.29 -29.31
N THR A 553 -4.16 19.84 -28.41
CA THR A 553 -4.91 18.60 -28.66
C THR A 553 -6.28 18.81 -29.28
N ALA A 554 -7.16 19.55 -28.60
CA ALA A 554 -8.52 19.83 -29.05
C ALA A 554 -8.68 21.32 -29.33
N GLU A 555 -9.13 21.67 -30.53
CA GLU A 555 -9.43 23.05 -30.91
C GLU A 555 -10.94 23.30 -30.80
N ASP A 556 -11.29 24.49 -30.30
CA ASP A 556 -12.64 25.01 -30.34
C ASP A 556 -13.05 25.43 -31.77
N SER A 557 -14.25 26.01 -31.93
CA SER A 557 -14.74 26.44 -33.25
C SER A 557 -13.97 27.63 -33.86
N GLN A 558 -13.17 28.35 -33.05
CA GLN A 558 -12.31 29.46 -33.46
C GLN A 558 -10.84 29.06 -33.65
N GLY A 559 -10.47 27.82 -33.33
CA GLY A 559 -9.09 27.34 -33.37
C GLY A 559 -8.30 27.65 -32.10
N GLU A 560 -8.98 27.89 -30.99
CA GLU A 560 -8.40 28.10 -29.66
C GLU A 560 -8.28 26.75 -28.94
N PHE A 561 -7.17 26.56 -28.20
CA PHE A 561 -6.93 25.35 -27.40
C PHE A 561 -7.37 25.63 -25.97
N ASP A 562 -8.68 25.59 -25.75
CA ASP A 562 -9.25 25.86 -24.44
C ASP A 562 -9.35 24.61 -23.58
N ASP A 563 -9.51 24.82 -22.28
CA ASP A 563 -9.80 23.74 -21.35
C ASP A 563 -11.20 23.21 -21.66
N TRP A 564 -11.45 21.93 -21.43
CA TRP A 564 -12.72 21.31 -21.77
C TRP A 564 -13.13 20.20 -20.82
N ILE A 565 -14.44 20.01 -20.73
CA ILE A 565 -15.11 19.00 -19.94
C ILE A 565 -16.02 18.20 -20.88
N GLU A 566 -15.86 16.89 -20.88
CA GLU A 566 -16.73 15.95 -21.59
C GLU A 566 -17.71 15.30 -20.62
N ILE A 567 -18.98 15.28 -21.02
CA ILE A 567 -20.06 14.61 -20.30
C ILE A 567 -20.56 13.46 -21.15
N TYR A 568 -20.70 12.29 -20.53
CA TYR A 568 -21.20 11.09 -21.18
C TYR A 568 -22.57 10.67 -20.61
N ASN A 569 -23.47 10.31 -21.51
CA ASN A 569 -24.76 9.70 -21.17
C ASN A 569 -24.62 8.18 -21.14
N ASN A 570 -24.58 7.59 -19.94
CA ASN A 570 -24.46 6.14 -19.69
C ASN A 570 -25.75 5.35 -19.97
N THR A 571 -26.79 5.97 -20.54
CA THR A 571 -28.09 5.34 -20.73
C THR A 571 -28.44 5.10 -22.20
N ASP A 572 -29.38 4.18 -22.42
CA ASP A 572 -29.97 3.89 -23.73
C ASP A 572 -31.06 4.91 -24.14
N ASN A 573 -31.20 6.02 -23.43
CA ASN A 573 -32.20 7.07 -23.71
C ASN A 573 -31.54 8.43 -23.83
N ASP A 574 -32.17 9.34 -24.57
CA ASP A 574 -31.74 10.74 -24.64
C ASP A 574 -31.95 11.43 -23.28
N ILE A 575 -30.96 12.19 -22.82
CA ILE A 575 -31.03 12.99 -21.58
C ILE A 575 -31.05 14.47 -21.93
N ALA A 576 -32.08 15.18 -21.48
CA ALA A 576 -32.17 16.64 -21.58
C ALA A 576 -31.49 17.30 -20.38
N LEU A 577 -30.63 18.28 -20.62
CA LEU A 577 -29.88 19.01 -19.60
C LEU A 577 -30.52 20.35 -19.20
N SER A 578 -31.74 20.63 -19.66
CA SER A 578 -32.45 21.85 -19.26
C SER A 578 -32.55 21.93 -17.74
N GLY A 579 -31.92 22.95 -17.16
CA GLY A 579 -31.88 23.19 -15.71
C GLY A 579 -30.75 22.48 -14.97
N PHE A 580 -29.85 21.77 -15.66
CA PHE A 580 -28.61 21.28 -15.07
C PHE A 580 -27.57 22.40 -15.00
N TYR A 581 -26.52 22.19 -14.23
CA TYR A 581 -25.39 23.10 -14.08
C TYR A 581 -24.04 22.38 -14.11
N LEU A 582 -23.00 23.12 -14.51
CA LEU A 582 -21.60 22.82 -14.20
C LEU A 582 -21.05 23.89 -13.25
N SER A 583 -20.11 23.50 -12.40
CA SER A 583 -19.38 24.42 -11.54
C SER A 583 -17.97 23.89 -11.22
N ASP A 584 -17.02 24.80 -11.02
CA ASP A 584 -15.72 24.56 -10.39
C ASP A 584 -15.65 25.08 -8.93
N ASP A 585 -16.75 25.65 -8.43
CA ASP A 585 -16.84 26.34 -7.15
C ASP A 585 -17.81 25.63 -6.19
N SER A 586 -17.28 25.10 -5.09
CA SER A 586 -18.08 24.43 -4.04
C SER A 586 -19.05 25.38 -3.31
N ASP A 587 -18.79 26.70 -3.33
CA ASP A 587 -19.65 27.71 -2.74
C ASP A 587 -20.78 28.16 -3.70
N ASP A 588 -20.67 27.85 -5.00
CA ASP A 588 -21.70 28.10 -6.02
C ASP A 588 -21.88 26.91 -6.98
N LEU A 589 -22.68 25.92 -6.57
CA LEU A 589 -22.99 24.74 -7.38
C LEU A 589 -23.84 25.03 -8.65
N THR A 590 -24.25 26.27 -8.87
CA THR A 590 -25.10 26.68 -10.00
C THR A 590 -24.41 27.67 -10.96
N GLN A 591 -23.08 27.72 -10.92
CA GLN A 591 -22.24 28.71 -11.58
C GLN A 591 -22.51 28.85 -13.09
N TRP A 592 -22.62 27.72 -13.81
CA TRP A 592 -22.95 27.70 -15.24
C TRP A 592 -24.16 26.81 -15.53
N ALA A 593 -25.24 27.39 -16.04
CA ALA A 593 -26.44 26.63 -16.42
C ALA A 593 -26.33 26.11 -17.86
N PHE A 594 -26.67 24.84 -18.08
CA PHE A 594 -26.77 24.31 -19.44
C PHE A 594 -27.91 25.03 -20.20
N PRO A 595 -27.68 25.44 -21.47
CA PRO A 595 -28.77 25.82 -22.35
C PRO A 595 -29.63 24.59 -22.71
N ASP A 596 -30.74 24.77 -23.41
CA ASP A 596 -31.61 23.69 -23.89
C ASP A 596 -30.84 22.68 -24.77
N THR A 597 -30.27 21.67 -24.11
CA THR A 597 -29.32 20.70 -24.68
C THR A 597 -29.80 19.29 -24.41
N ILE A 598 -29.58 18.40 -25.37
CA ILE A 598 -29.89 16.97 -25.25
C ILE A 598 -28.62 16.20 -25.59
N ILE A 599 -28.22 15.29 -24.71
CA ILE A 599 -27.22 14.27 -25.04
C ILE A 599 -27.97 13.01 -25.46
N SER A 600 -27.72 12.54 -26.68
CA SER A 600 -28.31 11.29 -27.15
C SER A 600 -27.89 10.10 -26.30
N ALA A 601 -28.64 9.01 -26.35
CA ALA A 601 -28.25 7.74 -25.74
C ALA A 601 -26.81 7.35 -26.11
N ASN A 602 -25.97 7.02 -25.10
CA ASN A 602 -24.54 6.73 -25.27
C ASN A 602 -23.75 7.84 -26.01
N GLY A 603 -24.21 9.09 -25.91
CA GLY A 603 -23.59 10.25 -26.54
C GLY A 603 -22.64 11.00 -25.61
N TYR A 604 -21.78 11.82 -26.24
CA TYR A 604 -20.81 12.69 -25.59
C TYR A 604 -21.18 14.16 -25.82
N LEU A 605 -20.94 15.00 -24.83
CA LEU A 605 -21.11 16.44 -24.92
C LEU A 605 -19.87 17.14 -24.41
N ILE A 606 -19.29 18.02 -25.23
CA ILE A 606 -18.16 18.86 -24.85
C ILE A 606 -18.65 20.22 -24.39
N VAL A 607 -18.10 20.68 -23.27
CA VAL A 607 -18.21 22.06 -22.78
C VAL A 607 -16.80 22.63 -22.65
N TRP A 608 -16.53 23.74 -23.34
CA TRP A 608 -15.29 24.49 -23.18
C TRP A 608 -15.34 25.27 -21.86
N ALA A 609 -14.32 25.15 -21.03
CA ALA A 609 -14.18 25.87 -19.77
C ALA A 609 -13.13 26.97 -19.95
N ASP A 610 -13.51 28.05 -20.62
CA ASP A 610 -12.63 29.12 -21.08
C ASP A 610 -12.98 30.50 -20.50
N ASN A 611 -14.06 30.59 -19.73
CA ASN A 611 -14.65 31.84 -19.24
C ASN A 611 -15.12 32.78 -20.37
N ASP A 612 -15.53 32.25 -21.53
CA ASP A 612 -16.05 33.01 -22.67
C ASP A 612 -17.40 32.48 -23.19
N SER A 613 -18.44 32.68 -22.38
CA SER A 613 -19.84 32.37 -22.75
C SER A 613 -20.39 33.09 -24.00
N GLY A 614 -19.63 34.00 -24.63
CA GLY A 614 -20.03 34.74 -25.82
C GLY A 614 -19.80 34.00 -27.14
N GLN A 615 -19.05 32.89 -27.11
CA GLN A 615 -18.65 32.12 -28.28
C GLN A 615 -19.74 31.17 -28.80
N VAL A 616 -19.56 30.69 -30.03
CA VAL A 616 -20.49 29.74 -30.66
C VAL A 616 -20.14 28.33 -30.19
N GLY A 617 -21.02 27.74 -29.40
CA GLY A 617 -20.80 26.41 -28.83
C GLY A 617 -21.31 26.37 -27.40
N LEU A 618 -20.81 25.41 -26.64
CA LEU A 618 -21.01 25.37 -25.19
C LEU A 618 -19.73 25.85 -24.52
N HIS A 619 -19.75 27.09 -24.03
CA HIS A 619 -18.64 27.72 -23.34
C HIS A 619 -19.10 28.13 -21.94
N ALA A 620 -18.44 27.58 -20.92
CA ALA A 620 -18.68 27.85 -19.52
C ALA A 620 -18.20 29.25 -19.15
N ASN A 621 -18.80 29.84 -18.12
CA ASN A 621 -18.39 31.14 -17.57
C ASN A 621 -17.30 31.00 -16.50
N PHE A 622 -16.53 29.93 -16.56
CA PHE A 622 -15.39 29.62 -15.70
C PHE A 622 -14.31 28.90 -16.51
N LYS A 623 -13.08 28.84 -15.96
CA LYS A 623 -11.93 28.18 -16.58
C LYS A 623 -11.24 27.30 -15.55
N LEU A 624 -10.87 26.10 -15.97
CA LEU A 624 -10.23 25.13 -15.08
C LEU A 624 -8.81 25.55 -14.67
N SER A 625 -8.41 25.18 -13.46
CA SER A 625 -7.06 25.29 -12.93
C SER A 625 -6.24 24.03 -13.25
N GLY A 626 -5.23 24.17 -14.11
CA GLY A 626 -4.28 23.08 -14.39
C GLY A 626 -3.49 22.58 -13.15
N SER A 627 -3.51 23.31 -12.03
CA SER A 627 -2.90 22.87 -10.76
C SER A 627 -3.80 21.93 -9.93
N GLY A 628 -5.05 21.72 -10.34
CA GLY A 628 -6.03 20.88 -9.67
C GLY A 628 -7.13 21.67 -8.95
N GLU A 629 -8.35 21.17 -9.03
CA GLU A 629 -9.55 21.66 -8.33
C GLU A 629 -10.66 20.58 -8.35
N THR A 630 -11.94 20.94 -8.20
CA THR A 630 -13.07 20.00 -8.32
C THR A 630 -14.05 20.46 -9.39
N ILE A 631 -14.52 19.53 -10.22
CA ILE A 631 -15.59 19.75 -11.20
C ILE A 631 -16.88 19.14 -10.66
N TYR A 632 -17.97 19.91 -10.68
CA TYR A 632 -19.29 19.49 -10.25
C TYR A 632 -20.27 19.47 -11.42
N LEU A 633 -20.97 18.36 -11.60
CA LEU A 633 -22.13 18.23 -12.48
C LEU A 633 -23.40 18.16 -11.63
N VAL A 634 -24.34 19.08 -11.83
CA VAL A 634 -25.46 19.30 -10.91
C VAL A 634 -26.79 19.27 -11.66
N ASN A 635 -27.80 18.60 -11.10
CA ASN A 635 -29.13 18.51 -11.72
C ASN A 635 -30.04 19.71 -11.38
N SER A 636 -31.25 19.70 -11.94
CA SER A 636 -32.28 20.74 -11.72
C SER A 636 -32.77 20.87 -10.28
N ASP A 637 -32.56 19.86 -9.44
CA ASP A 637 -32.87 19.89 -8.01
C ASP A 637 -31.68 20.37 -7.17
N THR A 638 -30.63 20.87 -7.81
CA THR A 638 -29.37 21.32 -7.18
C THR A 638 -28.60 20.21 -6.46
N LEU A 639 -28.84 18.95 -6.83
CA LEU A 639 -28.07 17.81 -6.34
C LEU A 639 -26.90 17.54 -7.28
N ILE A 640 -25.70 17.35 -6.72
CA ILE A 640 -24.53 16.89 -7.47
C ILE A 640 -24.85 15.50 -8.02
N VAL A 641 -24.75 15.33 -9.33
CA VAL A 641 -24.96 14.07 -10.07
C VAL A 641 -23.63 13.34 -10.20
N ASP A 642 -22.56 14.07 -10.48
CA ASP A 642 -21.19 13.56 -10.53
C ASP A 642 -20.22 14.65 -10.09
N GLU A 643 -19.08 14.23 -9.53
CA GLU A 643 -18.02 15.13 -9.11
C GLU A 643 -16.65 14.52 -9.36
N VAL A 644 -15.67 15.38 -9.67
CA VAL A 644 -14.29 14.96 -9.91
C VAL A 644 -13.34 15.92 -9.22
N ASN A 645 -12.70 15.45 -8.16
CA ASN A 645 -11.55 16.13 -7.58
C ASN A 645 -10.28 15.67 -8.31
N PHE A 646 -9.51 16.62 -8.85
CA PHE A 646 -8.31 16.31 -9.60
C PHE A 646 -7.11 17.15 -9.13
N SER A 647 -5.93 16.55 -9.24
CA SER A 647 -4.65 17.20 -8.95
C SER A 647 -4.06 17.87 -10.20
N GLU A 648 -2.86 18.43 -10.09
CA GLU A 648 -2.12 19.01 -11.21
C GLU A 648 -2.14 18.12 -12.47
N GLN A 649 -2.51 18.70 -13.61
CA GLN A 649 -2.52 18.06 -14.91
C GLN A 649 -1.27 18.40 -15.72
N THR A 650 -0.78 17.40 -16.47
CA THR A 650 0.25 17.63 -17.48
C THR A 650 -0.42 18.20 -18.73
N THR A 651 0.15 19.26 -19.30
CA THR A 651 -0.34 19.87 -20.55
C THR A 651 -0.51 18.81 -21.64
N ASP A 652 -1.63 18.89 -22.37
CA ASP A 652 -1.99 18.01 -23.49
C ASP A 652 -2.28 16.53 -23.12
N ILE A 653 -2.38 16.22 -21.82
CA ILE A 653 -2.80 14.90 -21.32
C ILE A 653 -4.13 15.07 -20.60
N SER A 654 -5.17 14.36 -21.06
CA SER A 654 -6.49 14.42 -20.43
C SER A 654 -6.56 13.48 -19.23
N THR A 655 -7.55 13.73 -18.37
CA THR A 655 -7.95 12.79 -17.33
C THR A 655 -9.36 12.29 -17.66
N GLY A 656 -9.52 10.98 -17.85
CA GLY A 656 -10.81 10.37 -18.23
C GLY A 656 -11.11 9.06 -17.52
N ARG A 657 -12.39 8.66 -17.51
CA ARG A 657 -12.85 7.40 -16.93
C ARG A 657 -12.44 6.21 -17.77
N TYR A 658 -11.78 5.22 -17.17
CA TYR A 658 -11.51 3.94 -17.83
C TYR A 658 -11.88 2.75 -16.92
N PRO A 659 -12.82 1.87 -17.32
CA PRO A 659 -13.61 1.87 -18.56
C PRO A 659 -14.48 3.13 -18.77
N ASN A 660 -14.79 3.46 -20.04
CA ASN A 660 -15.61 4.62 -20.40
C ASN A 660 -16.91 4.71 -19.57
N GLY A 661 -17.24 5.90 -19.09
CA GLY A 661 -18.47 6.20 -18.35
C GLY A 661 -18.59 5.60 -16.94
N THR A 662 -17.79 4.59 -16.57
CA THR A 662 -18.00 3.79 -15.35
C THR A 662 -16.76 3.59 -14.51
N GLY A 663 -15.57 3.71 -15.11
CA GLY A 663 -14.31 3.49 -14.46
C GLY A 663 -13.84 4.65 -13.59
N ALA A 664 -12.71 4.39 -12.91
CA ALA A 664 -11.95 5.44 -12.23
C ALA A 664 -11.30 6.37 -13.26
N PHE A 665 -10.98 7.59 -12.83
CA PHE A 665 -10.23 8.53 -13.65
C PHE A 665 -8.76 8.11 -13.77
N THR A 666 -8.23 8.17 -14.98
CA THR A 666 -6.83 7.89 -15.31
C THR A 666 -6.33 8.93 -16.32
N GLN A 667 -5.03 9.17 -16.34
CA GLN A 667 -4.41 9.99 -17.37
C GLN A 667 -4.39 9.22 -18.69
N MET A 668 -4.77 9.88 -19.78
CA MET A 668 -4.83 9.27 -21.11
C MET A 668 -4.52 10.28 -22.21
N ASP A 669 -4.24 9.78 -23.42
CA ASP A 669 -4.36 10.66 -24.58
C ASP A 669 -5.81 11.12 -24.74
N PRO A 670 -6.04 12.36 -25.17
CA PRO A 670 -7.38 12.90 -25.28
C PRO A 670 -8.25 12.11 -26.26
N THR A 671 -9.38 11.61 -25.78
CA THR A 671 -10.41 10.89 -26.54
C THR A 671 -11.63 11.76 -26.82
N PHE A 672 -11.36 13.03 -27.14
CA PHE A 672 -12.35 14.08 -27.38
C PHE A 672 -13.55 13.62 -28.22
N SER A 673 -14.74 13.62 -27.61
CA SER A 673 -16.02 13.21 -28.19
C SER A 673 -16.08 11.74 -28.64
N ALA A 674 -15.33 10.87 -27.99
CA ALA A 674 -15.20 9.45 -28.32
C ALA A 674 -15.05 8.58 -27.07
N GLU A 675 -15.05 7.26 -27.28
CA GLU A 675 -14.90 6.30 -26.18
C GLU A 675 -13.49 6.31 -25.61
N ASN A 676 -13.39 6.54 -24.30
CA ASN A 676 -12.11 6.57 -23.57
C ASN A 676 -11.31 5.28 -23.79
N GLN A 677 -10.03 5.45 -24.13
CA GLN A 677 -9.09 4.36 -24.32
C GLN A 677 -8.04 4.34 -23.20
N SER A 678 -7.47 3.18 -22.90
CA SER A 678 -6.41 3.09 -21.88
C SER A 678 -5.06 3.54 -22.44
N GLY A 679 -4.41 4.46 -21.73
CA GLY A 679 -3.00 4.82 -21.92
C GLY A 679 -2.77 6.25 -22.44
N VAL A 680 -1.57 6.75 -22.15
CA VAL A 680 -0.97 7.94 -22.79
C VAL A 680 0.01 7.43 -23.85
N THR A 681 -0.16 7.79 -25.11
CA THR A 681 0.78 7.50 -26.22
C THR A 681 1.61 8.72 -26.63
N SER A 682 1.42 9.88 -25.99
CA SER A 682 2.30 11.03 -26.18
C SER A 682 3.56 10.99 -25.30
N VAL A 683 4.72 10.77 -25.91
CA VAL A 683 6.00 11.19 -25.34
C VAL A 683 6.66 12.18 -26.30
N ALA A 684 6.77 13.44 -25.89
CA ALA A 684 7.76 14.35 -26.44
C ALA A 684 9.16 14.01 -25.86
N SER A 685 9.61 12.78 -26.09
CA SER A 685 11.01 12.35 -26.02
C SER A 685 11.08 10.94 -26.62
N ASP A 686 12.07 10.71 -27.49
CA ASP A 686 12.29 9.50 -28.27
C ASP A 686 12.36 8.20 -27.43
N ASP A 687 11.22 7.61 -27.07
CA ASP A 687 11.11 6.18 -26.75
C ASP A 687 9.71 5.65 -27.07
N VAL A 688 9.63 4.79 -28.09
CA VAL A 688 8.42 4.13 -28.55
C VAL A 688 7.97 3.13 -27.49
N ALA A 689 6.77 3.29 -26.93
CA ALA A 689 6.11 2.21 -26.19
C ALA A 689 5.96 1.01 -27.13
N SER A 690 6.83 0.02 -26.97
CA SER A 690 6.91 -1.12 -27.86
C SER A 690 5.67 -1.98 -27.68
N VAL A 691 4.91 -2.19 -28.77
CA VAL A 691 4.05 -3.36 -28.91
C VAL A 691 4.89 -4.58 -28.51
N PRO A 692 4.43 -5.44 -27.57
CA PRO A 692 5.18 -6.61 -27.17
C PRO A 692 5.61 -7.42 -28.39
N ASP A 693 6.89 -7.78 -28.49
CA ASP A 693 7.42 -8.55 -29.63
C ASP A 693 6.83 -9.97 -29.73
N GLY A 694 6.09 -10.41 -28.70
CA GLY A 694 5.54 -11.75 -28.60
C GLY A 694 4.24 -11.84 -27.78
N PHE A 695 3.67 -13.04 -27.76
CA PHE A 695 2.56 -13.39 -26.87
C PHE A 695 3.14 -13.99 -25.58
N THR A 696 2.69 -13.55 -24.41
CA THR A 696 3.21 -14.00 -23.10
C THR A 696 2.08 -14.17 -22.10
N LEU A 697 2.10 -15.23 -21.28
CA LEU A 697 1.23 -15.35 -20.11
C LEU A 697 2.04 -15.16 -18.82
N ASN A 698 1.72 -14.15 -18.01
CA ASN A 698 2.42 -13.87 -16.75
C ASN A 698 1.93 -14.74 -15.60
N GLN A 699 2.77 -14.87 -14.56
CA GLN A 699 2.37 -15.58 -13.36
C GLN A 699 1.31 -14.74 -12.60
N ASN A 700 0.20 -15.35 -12.22
CA ASN A 700 -0.85 -14.71 -11.46
C ASN A 700 -0.33 -14.22 -10.10
N TYR A 701 -0.79 -13.04 -9.65
CA TYR A 701 -0.40 -12.43 -8.38
C TYR A 701 -1.63 -11.89 -7.63
N PRO A 702 -1.78 -12.15 -6.32
CA PRO A 702 -0.93 -13.03 -5.50
C PRO A 702 -1.01 -14.50 -5.95
N ASN A 703 -0.02 -15.32 -5.58
CA ASN A 703 -0.03 -16.78 -5.73
C ASN A 703 0.90 -17.43 -4.68
N PRO A 704 0.40 -18.18 -3.67
CA PRO A 704 -1.00 -18.55 -3.46
C PRO A 704 -1.94 -17.36 -3.25
N PHE A 705 -3.23 -17.55 -3.50
CA PHE A 705 -4.22 -16.46 -3.41
C PHE A 705 -5.47 -16.88 -2.63
N ASN A 706 -6.12 -15.91 -1.98
CA ASN A 706 -7.38 -16.06 -1.24
C ASN A 706 -8.23 -14.77 -1.28
N PRO A 707 -9.48 -14.78 -1.80
CA PRO A 707 -9.96 -15.67 -2.84
C PRO A 707 -9.63 -15.18 -4.25
N SER A 708 -8.96 -14.03 -4.39
CA SER A 708 -8.76 -13.36 -5.69
C SER A 708 -7.30 -13.26 -6.11
N THR A 709 -7.04 -13.35 -7.41
CA THR A 709 -5.71 -13.18 -8.03
C THR A 709 -5.82 -12.46 -9.37
N THR A 710 -4.82 -11.69 -9.74
CA THR A 710 -4.73 -11.02 -11.05
C THR A 710 -3.90 -11.86 -12.01
N ILE A 711 -4.45 -12.16 -13.18
CA ILE A 711 -3.78 -12.85 -14.28
C ILE A 711 -3.46 -11.82 -15.36
N SER A 712 -2.17 -11.64 -15.67
CA SER A 712 -1.72 -10.70 -16.70
C SER A 712 -1.15 -11.44 -17.92
N PHE A 713 -1.33 -10.90 -19.12
CA PHE A 713 -0.78 -11.47 -20.35
C PHE A 713 -0.61 -10.41 -21.44
N GLU A 714 0.15 -10.73 -22.48
CA GLU A 714 0.51 -9.80 -23.55
C GLU A 714 0.21 -10.39 -24.92
N LEU A 715 -0.29 -9.55 -25.82
CA LEU A 715 -0.61 -9.90 -27.20
C LEU A 715 0.19 -9.02 -28.15
N ALA A 716 1.02 -9.61 -29.01
CA ALA A 716 1.80 -8.87 -30.02
C ALA A 716 0.94 -8.30 -31.17
N SER A 717 -0.27 -8.79 -31.35
CA SER A 717 -1.19 -8.35 -32.41
C SER A 717 -2.64 -8.65 -32.04
N PRO A 718 -3.63 -7.90 -32.56
CA PRO A 718 -5.03 -8.16 -32.27
C PRO A 718 -5.42 -9.58 -32.67
N SER A 719 -5.95 -10.37 -31.73
CA SER A 719 -6.14 -11.82 -31.90
C SER A 719 -7.34 -12.32 -31.10
N MET A 720 -8.05 -13.31 -31.65
CA MET A 720 -9.05 -14.08 -30.90
C MET A 720 -8.35 -14.81 -29.76
N THR A 721 -8.73 -14.48 -28.53
CA THR A 721 -8.03 -14.87 -27.30
C THR A 721 -8.99 -15.55 -26.33
N SER A 722 -8.59 -16.71 -25.81
CA SER A 722 -9.31 -17.43 -24.76
C SER A 722 -8.43 -17.66 -23.54
N LEU A 723 -8.90 -17.27 -22.35
CA LEU A 723 -8.27 -17.57 -21.07
C LEU A 723 -9.20 -18.46 -20.25
N LYS A 724 -8.77 -19.69 -19.95
CA LYS A 724 -9.59 -20.72 -19.29
C LYS A 724 -8.88 -21.31 -18.08
N ILE A 725 -9.65 -21.61 -17.04
CA ILE A 725 -9.17 -22.24 -15.81
C ILE A 725 -9.52 -23.72 -15.79
N TYR A 726 -8.60 -24.55 -15.30
CA TYR A 726 -8.72 -25.99 -15.18
C TYR A 726 -8.35 -26.46 -13.77
N ASN A 727 -9.00 -27.53 -13.30
CA ASN A 727 -8.62 -28.22 -12.06
C ASN A 727 -7.50 -29.26 -12.31
N LEU A 728 -7.01 -29.91 -11.25
CA LEU A 728 -5.98 -30.97 -11.32
C LEU A 728 -6.34 -32.17 -12.22
N MET A 729 -7.63 -32.40 -12.49
CA MET A 729 -8.10 -33.47 -13.38
C MET A 729 -8.17 -33.03 -14.85
N GLY A 730 -7.79 -31.78 -15.16
CA GLY A 730 -7.89 -31.18 -16.48
C GLY A 730 -9.31 -30.81 -16.89
N GLN A 731 -10.26 -30.76 -15.95
CA GLN A 731 -11.61 -30.29 -16.23
C GLN A 731 -11.63 -28.77 -16.24
N GLU A 732 -12.26 -28.17 -17.26
CA GLU A 732 -12.48 -26.73 -17.33
C GLU A 732 -13.42 -26.31 -16.20
N VAL A 733 -12.99 -25.32 -15.42
CA VAL A 733 -13.70 -24.78 -14.26
C VAL A 733 -14.43 -23.50 -14.64
N VAL A 734 -13.77 -22.61 -15.38
CA VAL A 734 -14.36 -21.35 -15.86
C VAL A 734 -13.60 -20.85 -17.09
N THR A 735 -14.32 -20.21 -18.01
CA THR A 735 -13.74 -19.40 -19.09
C THR A 735 -13.79 -17.94 -18.65
N LEU A 736 -12.62 -17.29 -18.57
CA LEU A 736 -12.50 -15.90 -18.13
C LEU A 736 -12.58 -14.91 -19.30
N ILE A 737 -12.06 -15.30 -20.46
CA ILE A 737 -12.08 -14.53 -21.71
C ILE A 737 -12.30 -15.50 -22.87
N ASP A 738 -13.10 -15.12 -23.86
CA ASP A 738 -13.25 -15.83 -25.15
C ASP A 738 -13.72 -14.85 -26.25
N GLU A 739 -12.87 -13.89 -26.59
CA GLU A 739 -13.20 -12.80 -27.53
C GLU A 739 -11.96 -12.26 -28.28
N GLN A 740 -12.16 -11.30 -29.16
CA GLN A 740 -11.08 -10.67 -29.90
C GLN A 740 -10.50 -9.49 -29.11
N LEU A 741 -9.23 -9.59 -28.74
CA LEU A 741 -8.52 -8.56 -27.97
C LEU A 741 -7.52 -7.80 -28.85
N SER A 742 -7.26 -6.53 -28.52
CA SER A 742 -6.23 -5.68 -29.14
C SER A 742 -4.81 -6.13 -28.76
N ALA A 743 -3.81 -5.69 -29.54
CA ALA A 743 -2.41 -5.86 -29.15
C ALA A 743 -2.10 -5.04 -27.89
N GLY A 744 -1.27 -5.56 -27.00
CA GLY A 744 -0.89 -4.90 -25.75
C GLY A 744 -0.96 -5.83 -24.54
N THR A 745 -0.78 -5.24 -23.37
CA THR A 745 -0.82 -5.93 -22.07
C THR A 745 -2.23 -5.91 -21.51
N HIS A 746 -2.70 -7.06 -21.06
CA HIS A 746 -4.03 -7.30 -20.51
C HIS A 746 -3.90 -7.83 -19.08
N GLN A 747 -4.79 -7.41 -18.18
CA GLN A 747 -4.86 -7.92 -16.82
C GLN A 747 -6.31 -8.26 -16.46
N LEU A 748 -6.50 -9.37 -15.74
CA LEU A 748 -7.82 -9.82 -15.33
C LEU A 748 -7.81 -10.34 -13.89
N LEU A 749 -8.68 -9.79 -13.06
CA LEU A 749 -8.93 -10.27 -11.70
C LEU A 749 -9.83 -11.51 -11.75
N TRP A 750 -9.39 -12.60 -11.12
CA TRP A 750 -10.17 -13.82 -10.94
C TRP A 750 -10.42 -14.09 -9.46
N ASN A 751 -11.69 -14.23 -9.07
CA ASN A 751 -12.13 -14.63 -7.73
C ASN A 751 -12.61 -16.09 -7.72
N ALA A 752 -11.94 -16.92 -6.92
CA ALA A 752 -12.18 -18.36 -6.79
C ALA A 752 -13.02 -18.75 -5.57
N GLN A 753 -13.68 -17.81 -4.88
CA GLN A 753 -14.41 -18.05 -3.61
C GLN A 753 -15.35 -19.27 -3.60
N ASN A 754 -15.91 -19.64 -4.75
CA ASN A 754 -16.86 -20.75 -4.87
C ASN A 754 -16.19 -22.11 -5.18
N LEU A 755 -14.86 -22.16 -5.27
CA LEU A 755 -14.10 -23.36 -5.59
C LEU A 755 -13.51 -24.01 -4.33
N ALA A 756 -12.95 -25.21 -4.43
CA ALA A 756 -12.23 -25.83 -3.32
C ALA A 756 -10.77 -25.34 -3.30
N SER A 757 -10.16 -25.21 -2.11
CA SER A 757 -8.71 -24.98 -2.00
C SER A 757 -7.96 -26.04 -2.77
N GLY A 758 -6.95 -25.65 -3.53
CA GLY A 758 -6.18 -26.58 -4.34
C GLY A 758 -5.41 -25.92 -5.47
N ILE A 759 -4.75 -26.76 -6.26
CA ILE A 759 -4.00 -26.33 -7.44
C ILE A 759 -4.94 -26.23 -8.63
N TYR A 760 -4.85 -25.11 -9.33
CA TYR A 760 -5.53 -24.85 -10.59
C TYR A 760 -4.51 -24.49 -11.66
N PHE A 761 -4.94 -24.58 -12.91
CA PHE A 761 -4.15 -24.17 -14.06
C PHE A 761 -4.95 -23.18 -14.90
N TYR A 762 -4.31 -22.14 -15.41
CA TYR A 762 -4.91 -21.22 -16.37
C TYR A 762 -4.18 -21.35 -17.69
N ASN A 763 -4.93 -21.50 -18.78
CA ASN A 763 -4.42 -21.59 -20.14
C ASN A 763 -4.90 -20.40 -20.94
N LEU A 764 -3.95 -19.64 -21.50
CA LEU A 764 -4.19 -18.61 -22.49
C LEU A 764 -3.97 -19.22 -23.88
N ARG A 765 -4.90 -18.98 -24.80
CA ARG A 765 -4.72 -19.24 -26.23
C ARG A 765 -5.01 -17.97 -27.01
N SER A 766 -4.13 -17.60 -27.92
CA SER A 766 -4.35 -16.48 -28.82
C SER A 766 -3.68 -16.75 -30.17
N GLY A 767 -4.47 -16.89 -31.24
CA GLY A 767 -3.95 -17.36 -32.53
C GLY A 767 -3.25 -18.73 -32.44
N SER A 768 -1.94 -18.79 -32.73
CA SER A 768 -1.11 -20.00 -32.59
C SER A 768 -0.41 -20.12 -31.23
N PHE A 769 -0.50 -19.11 -30.37
CA PHE A 769 0.10 -19.12 -29.04
C PHE A 769 -0.81 -19.87 -28.05
N SER A 770 -0.20 -20.70 -27.19
CA SER A 770 -0.88 -21.37 -26.10
C SER A 770 0.09 -21.61 -24.95
N GLU A 771 -0.18 -21.02 -23.79
CA GLU A 771 0.64 -21.19 -22.58
C GLU A 771 -0.24 -21.54 -21.39
N THR A 772 0.25 -22.38 -20.47
CA THR A 772 -0.46 -22.78 -19.26
C THR A 772 0.40 -22.53 -18.05
N LYS A 773 -0.15 -21.86 -17.03
CA LYS A 773 0.52 -21.63 -15.75
C LYS A 773 -0.28 -22.19 -14.59
N ARG A 774 0.43 -22.44 -13.49
CA ARG A 774 -0.10 -23.06 -12.26
C ARG A 774 -0.42 -21.97 -11.25
N MET A 775 -1.56 -22.08 -10.57
CA MET A 775 -1.93 -21.24 -9.45
C MET A 775 -2.43 -22.07 -8.27
N ILE A 776 -2.31 -21.53 -7.07
CA ILE A 776 -2.66 -22.18 -5.81
C ILE A 776 -3.74 -21.33 -5.16
N PHE A 777 -4.97 -21.81 -5.19
CA PHE A 777 -6.08 -21.20 -4.47
C PHE A 777 -6.16 -21.79 -3.07
N MET A 778 -6.24 -20.96 -2.05
CA MET A 778 -6.40 -21.39 -0.66
C MET A 778 -7.57 -20.63 -0.05
N LYS A 779 -8.62 -21.34 0.37
CA LYS A 779 -9.67 -20.81 1.25
C LYS A 779 -9.18 -20.67 2.68
#